data_AF-A0A957KHU9-F1
#
_entry.id   AF-A0A957KHU9-F1
#
_cell.length_a   1.000
_cell.length_b   1.000
_cell.length_c   1.000
_cell.angle_alpha   90.00
_cell.angle_beta   90.00
_cell.angle_gamma   90.00
#
_symmetry.space_group_name_H-M   'P 1'
#
loop_
_entity.id
_entity.type
_entity.pdbx_description
1 polymer ?
#
loop_
_entity_poly.entity_id
_entity_poly.type
_entity_poly.pdbx_seq_one_letter_code
_entity_poly.pdbx_strand_id
1 'polypeptide(L)'
;PLLAGYGIVLITIVLSKAWPSAQIWAGWPASAVHIRLNLILYWTRLQTWIEAAQAGRSTRETIFFATLILALLWLLTCLAVWSSLRWYKPLHALSLLGLALLINNYYGDVSYVAAGVFVLVTVLLTTVIHFDALVLRWQAAGVDYSDEIRIEMLGLAAAIAVVLVMVAALLPAIPYRDLSRAFRRSESVNQAEETLGRVFAGVEQPAAGGSSGGGSQPGVFPRAFLLGNAPELHETAVLAAQTDAPIPAGYHWRGLSYDIYAGSGWSRSAEADVTVLAGAELGWTPVADTLRLRQTVTWAEEAAPGLALTIGRPLTFDQPVTAHWRGPDDLAYIGAVDSRYEVTSALPRLSAAGLRAATLAEVPADLLQHYTTLPATVPDRVHELAEEITGRYNNPYAQAGAIEAFLRQYTYSLAPGTLPPAGRDPVDYFLFDLKQGYCDYYASAMVVLARSAGLPARFATGYNVQPADASGTQTVYQINAHSWAEIYFAGYGWVEFEPTSGFAQLPPAGEQTASSNPLDDPFALPDEFLGSVPPIPTDTEAALSSWWFVGGILLLLGLAGAGWYLWGRQPAGADGYSYAYGRLRGHWGQVAGEADPSLTPLEFGGLLEEAMVELRAGSLRPAGWWQRRVLAERFYLRQLVNQYNLNQYSPAPPPATLDGFLIWRRLRTPLWFWRLAHRWRRRSGR
;
A
#
# COMPACT_ATOMS: atom_id res chain seq x y z
N PRO A 1 -15.53 -6.67 -25.45
CA PRO A 1 -16.61 -7.13 -24.55
C PRO A 1 -16.38 -8.53 -23.95
N LEU A 2 -16.22 -9.60 -24.75
CA LEU A 2 -15.99 -10.96 -24.21
C LEU A 2 -14.70 -11.08 -23.40
N LEU A 3 -13.59 -10.50 -23.86
CA LEU A 3 -12.32 -10.47 -23.13
C LEU A 3 -12.41 -9.68 -21.81
N ALA A 4 -13.18 -8.59 -21.79
CA ALA A 4 -13.39 -7.82 -20.56
C ALA A 4 -14.25 -8.60 -19.55
N GLY A 5 -15.31 -9.27 -20.01
CA GLY A 5 -16.14 -10.14 -19.17
C GLY A 5 -15.35 -11.34 -18.62
N TYR A 6 -14.48 -11.94 -19.45
CA TYR A 6 -13.60 -13.03 -19.01
C TYR A 6 -12.60 -12.57 -17.94
N GLY A 7 -12.00 -11.39 -18.11
CA GLY A 7 -11.10 -10.80 -17.11
C GLY A 7 -11.76 -10.60 -15.75
N ILE A 8 -12.97 -10.03 -15.73
CA ILE A 8 -13.72 -9.83 -14.48
C ILE A 8 -13.96 -11.17 -13.76
N VAL A 9 -14.39 -12.20 -14.50
CA VAL A 9 -14.64 -13.54 -13.93
C VAL A 9 -13.35 -14.15 -13.39
N LEU A 10 -12.25 -14.08 -14.14
CA LEU A 10 -10.96 -14.63 -13.75
C LEU A 10 -10.42 -13.95 -12.48
N ILE A 11 -10.41 -12.61 -12.46
CA ILE A 11 -9.93 -11.81 -11.32
C ILE A 11 -10.75 -12.14 -10.07
N THR A 12 -12.08 -12.21 -10.22
CA THR A 12 -12.98 -12.58 -9.11
C THR A 12 -12.64 -13.96 -8.56
N ILE A 13 -12.46 -14.97 -9.42
CA ILE A 13 -12.12 -16.35 -9.00
C ILE A 13 -10.78 -16.41 -8.28
N VAL A 14 -9.77 -15.71 -8.81
CA VAL A 14 -8.40 -15.69 -8.26
C VAL A 14 -8.39 -15.01 -6.89
N LEU A 15 -8.92 -13.80 -6.79
CA LEU A 15 -8.90 -13.02 -5.56
C LEU A 15 -9.82 -13.59 -4.49
N SER A 16 -10.95 -14.19 -4.88
CA SER A 16 -11.81 -14.87 -3.92
C SER A 16 -11.22 -16.21 -3.45
N LYS A 17 -10.17 -16.75 -4.08
CA LYS A 17 -9.70 -18.13 -3.87
C LYS A 17 -10.83 -19.16 -4.05
N ALA A 18 -11.75 -18.89 -4.99
CA ALA A 18 -12.90 -19.76 -5.21
C ALA A 18 -12.50 -21.15 -5.73
N TRP A 19 -11.33 -21.29 -6.36
CA TRP A 19 -10.87 -22.59 -6.85
C TRP A 19 -10.44 -23.50 -5.68
N PRO A 20 -11.10 -24.66 -5.44
CA PRO A 20 -10.75 -25.55 -4.35
C PRO A 20 -9.39 -26.22 -4.59
N SER A 21 -8.67 -26.58 -3.52
CA SER A 21 -7.48 -27.43 -3.61
C SER A 21 -7.83 -28.85 -4.05
N ALA A 22 -6.84 -29.60 -4.56
CA ALA A 22 -7.05 -30.99 -5.02
C ALA A 22 -7.66 -31.91 -3.95
N GLN A 23 -7.44 -31.62 -2.66
CA GLN A 23 -8.03 -32.36 -1.53
C GLN A 23 -9.54 -32.10 -1.36
N ILE A 24 -10.01 -30.88 -1.63
CA ILE A 24 -11.44 -30.50 -1.53
C ILE A 24 -12.22 -30.95 -2.76
N TRP A 25 -11.55 -31.07 -3.91
CA TRP A 25 -12.13 -31.57 -5.17
C TRP A 25 -12.65 -33.01 -5.11
N ALA A 26 -12.20 -33.82 -4.14
CA ALA A 26 -12.65 -35.20 -3.98
C ALA A 26 -14.15 -35.33 -3.59
N GLY A 27 -14.82 -34.23 -3.20
CA GLY A 27 -16.26 -34.19 -2.90
C GLY A 27 -16.99 -33.04 -3.61
N TRP A 28 -17.90 -33.36 -4.53
CA TRP A 28 -18.72 -32.37 -5.25
C TRP A 28 -19.56 -31.43 -4.35
N PRO A 29 -20.17 -31.89 -3.23
CA PRO A 29 -20.88 -30.99 -2.31
C PRO A 29 -19.95 -30.02 -1.57
N ALA A 30 -18.76 -30.48 -1.17
CA ALA A 30 -17.81 -29.69 -0.40
C ALA A 30 -17.17 -28.57 -1.26
N SER A 31 -16.85 -28.87 -2.51
CA SER A 31 -16.32 -27.90 -3.47
C SER A 31 -17.34 -26.81 -3.82
N ALA A 32 -18.63 -27.14 -3.98
CA ALA A 32 -19.69 -26.16 -4.25
C ALA A 32 -19.89 -25.18 -3.07
N VAL A 33 -19.82 -25.67 -1.83
CA VAL A 33 -19.90 -24.82 -0.62
C VAL A 33 -18.68 -23.93 -0.49
N HIS A 34 -17.47 -24.46 -0.71
CA HIS A 34 -16.22 -23.71 -0.72
C HIS A 34 -16.25 -22.54 -1.71
N ILE A 35 -16.67 -22.80 -2.95
CA ILE A 35 -16.79 -21.76 -4.00
C ILE A 35 -17.76 -20.65 -3.53
N ARG A 36 -18.95 -21.01 -3.04
CA ARG A 36 -19.97 -20.04 -2.63
C ARG A 36 -19.50 -19.16 -1.46
N LEU A 37 -18.94 -19.75 -0.41
CA LEU A 37 -18.48 -19.00 0.77
C LEU A 37 -17.39 -18.00 0.42
N ASN A 38 -16.42 -18.43 -0.38
CA ASN A 38 -15.31 -17.58 -0.81
C ASN A 38 -15.75 -16.41 -1.71
N LEU A 39 -16.71 -16.66 -2.61
CA LEU A 39 -17.31 -15.58 -3.42
C LEU A 39 -18.11 -14.59 -2.56
N ILE A 40 -18.83 -15.07 -1.55
CA ILE A 40 -19.55 -14.21 -0.59
C ILE A 40 -18.53 -13.35 0.16
N LEU A 41 -17.49 -13.95 0.74
CA LEU A 41 -16.44 -13.24 1.46
C LEU A 41 -15.77 -12.16 0.60
N TYR A 42 -15.45 -12.47 -0.66
CA TYR A 42 -14.91 -11.48 -1.60
C TYR A 42 -15.84 -10.28 -1.77
N TRP A 43 -17.13 -10.51 -2.02
CA TRP A 43 -18.10 -9.42 -2.20
C TRP A 43 -18.34 -8.63 -0.92
N THR A 44 -18.40 -9.29 0.24
CA THR A 44 -18.52 -8.62 1.53
C THR A 44 -17.32 -7.72 1.78
N ARG A 45 -16.09 -8.18 1.54
CA ARG A 45 -14.87 -7.38 1.70
C ARG A 45 -14.80 -6.20 0.73
N LEU A 46 -15.34 -6.36 -0.48
CA LEU A 46 -15.46 -5.27 -1.43
C LEU A 46 -16.48 -4.22 -0.95
N GLN A 47 -17.61 -4.68 -0.43
CA GLN A 47 -18.66 -3.81 0.10
C GLN A 47 -18.21 -3.05 1.34
N THR A 48 -17.52 -3.70 2.29
CA THR A 48 -16.97 -3.02 3.49
C THR A 48 -15.97 -1.94 3.11
N TRP A 49 -15.15 -2.17 2.09
CA TRP A 49 -14.26 -1.14 1.56
C TRP A 49 -15.04 0.04 0.96
N ILE A 50 -16.08 -0.23 0.16
CA ILE A 50 -16.92 0.82 -0.46
C ILE A 50 -17.62 1.67 0.61
N GLU A 51 -18.16 1.04 1.64
CA GLU A 51 -18.83 1.72 2.75
C GLU A 51 -17.85 2.59 3.54
N ALA A 52 -16.65 2.09 3.82
CA ALA A 52 -15.60 2.86 4.49
C ALA A 52 -15.16 4.07 3.66
N ALA A 53 -14.95 3.88 2.35
CA ALA A 53 -14.62 4.92 1.40
C ALA A 53 -15.69 6.03 1.32
N GLN A 54 -16.97 5.66 1.28
CA GLN A 54 -18.09 6.61 1.26
C GLN A 54 -18.24 7.38 2.57
N ALA A 55 -17.90 6.76 3.70
CA ALA A 55 -17.93 7.37 5.02
C ALA A 55 -16.64 8.17 5.35
N GLY A 56 -15.70 8.29 4.41
CA GLY A 56 -14.41 8.97 4.63
C GLY A 56 -13.49 8.26 5.63
N ARG A 57 -13.78 7.01 5.99
CA ARG A 57 -13.00 6.21 6.94
C ARG A 57 -11.86 5.48 6.23
N SER A 58 -10.72 5.35 6.91
CA SER A 58 -9.63 4.51 6.43
C SER A 58 -9.97 3.02 6.58
N THR A 59 -9.65 2.21 5.57
CA THR A 59 -9.88 0.76 5.58
C THR A 59 -8.60 0.00 5.25
N ARG A 60 -8.36 -1.11 5.98
CA ARG A 60 -7.23 -2.03 5.73
C ARG A 60 -7.53 -3.06 4.63
N GLU A 61 -8.71 -3.01 4.02
CA GLU A 61 -9.10 -3.95 2.98
C GLU A 61 -8.34 -3.70 1.67
N THR A 62 -7.49 -4.65 1.29
CA THR A 62 -6.69 -4.59 0.05
C THR A 62 -7.43 -5.14 -1.17
N ILE A 63 -8.60 -5.77 -0.97
CA ILE A 63 -9.28 -6.53 -2.03
C ILE A 63 -9.68 -5.63 -3.20
N PHE A 64 -10.16 -4.41 -2.93
CA PHE A 64 -10.55 -3.47 -3.97
C PHE A 64 -9.33 -3.01 -4.79
N PHE A 65 -8.24 -2.69 -4.11
CA PHE A 65 -6.98 -2.31 -4.76
C PHE A 65 -6.45 -3.43 -5.67
N ALA A 66 -6.40 -4.66 -5.15
CA ALA A 66 -5.97 -5.82 -5.91
C ALA A 66 -6.86 -6.04 -7.15
N THR A 67 -8.19 -5.91 -7.01
CA THR A 67 -9.13 -5.99 -8.13
C THR A 67 -8.87 -4.91 -9.18
N LEU A 68 -8.62 -3.67 -8.76
CA LEU A 68 -8.33 -2.55 -9.65
C LEU A 68 -7.03 -2.77 -10.44
N ILE A 69 -5.95 -3.15 -9.75
CA ILE A 69 -4.64 -3.39 -10.38
C ILE A 69 -4.70 -4.57 -11.36
N LEU A 70 -5.32 -5.69 -10.95
CA LEU A 70 -5.49 -6.84 -11.83
C LEU A 70 -6.38 -6.52 -13.04
N ALA A 71 -7.44 -5.72 -12.86
CA ALA A 71 -8.28 -5.28 -13.98
C ALA A 71 -7.51 -4.39 -14.95
N LEU A 72 -6.70 -3.46 -14.43
CA LEU A 72 -5.85 -2.60 -15.23
C LEU A 72 -4.80 -3.42 -16.02
N LEU A 73 -4.09 -4.33 -15.35
CA LEU A 73 -3.12 -5.22 -15.97
C LEU A 73 -3.76 -6.09 -17.06
N TRP A 74 -4.94 -6.64 -16.80
CA TRP A 74 -5.69 -7.43 -17.79
C TRP A 74 -6.06 -6.61 -19.03
N LEU A 75 -6.57 -5.39 -18.82
CA LEU A 75 -6.96 -4.49 -19.92
C LEU A 75 -5.74 -4.04 -20.75
N LEU A 76 -4.64 -3.68 -20.09
CA LEU A 76 -3.39 -3.31 -20.76
C LEU A 76 -2.80 -4.48 -21.54
N THR A 77 -2.85 -5.69 -20.99
CA THR A 77 -2.40 -6.92 -21.67
C THR A 77 -3.28 -7.22 -22.90
N CYS A 78 -4.60 -7.12 -22.76
CA CYS A 78 -5.52 -7.29 -23.89
C CYS A 78 -5.25 -6.26 -24.99
N LEU A 79 -5.00 -5.00 -24.61
CA LEU A 79 -4.65 -3.94 -25.56
C LEU A 79 -3.30 -4.21 -26.23
N ALA A 80 -2.30 -4.71 -25.49
CA ALA A 80 -1.00 -5.10 -26.01
C ALA A 80 -1.12 -6.20 -27.06
N VAL A 81 -1.74 -7.33 -26.70
CA VAL A 81 -1.98 -8.44 -27.62
C VAL A 81 -2.77 -7.99 -28.86
N TRP A 82 -3.80 -7.16 -28.67
CA TRP A 82 -4.58 -6.63 -29.78
C TRP A 82 -3.74 -5.73 -30.70
N SER A 83 -3.01 -4.77 -30.15
CA SER A 83 -2.18 -3.85 -30.94
C SER A 83 -1.08 -4.56 -31.73
N SER A 84 -0.50 -5.62 -31.14
CA SER A 84 0.52 -6.48 -31.74
C SER A 84 -0.04 -7.27 -32.90
N LEU A 85 -1.12 -8.04 -32.67
CA LEU A 85 -1.64 -8.97 -33.66
C LEU A 85 -2.54 -8.33 -34.72
N ARG A 86 -3.26 -7.26 -34.36
CA ARG A 86 -4.29 -6.69 -35.23
C ARG A 86 -3.81 -5.53 -36.08
N TRP A 87 -2.94 -4.71 -35.51
CA TRP A 87 -2.45 -3.50 -36.18
C TRP A 87 -0.98 -3.57 -36.55
N TYR A 88 -0.24 -4.58 -36.06
CA TYR A 88 1.21 -4.67 -36.19
C TYR A 88 1.91 -3.41 -35.63
N LYS A 89 1.36 -2.84 -34.55
CA LYS A 89 1.86 -1.63 -33.88
C LYS A 89 1.95 -1.83 -32.36
N PRO A 90 2.88 -2.69 -31.89
CA PRO A 90 2.97 -3.09 -30.48
C PRO A 90 3.38 -1.93 -29.55
N LEU A 91 4.11 -0.93 -30.05
CA LEU A 91 4.61 0.20 -29.26
C LEU A 91 3.51 1.00 -28.53
N HIS A 92 2.31 1.13 -29.11
CA HIS A 92 1.24 1.92 -28.48
C HIS A 92 0.77 1.36 -27.14
N ALA A 93 0.76 0.04 -26.98
CA ALA A 93 0.29 -0.60 -25.78
C ALA A 93 1.44 -0.98 -24.84
N LEU A 94 2.59 -1.36 -25.40
CA LEU A 94 3.80 -1.63 -24.62
C LEU A 94 4.33 -0.36 -23.94
N SER A 95 4.16 0.82 -24.53
CA SER A 95 4.50 2.08 -23.87
C SER A 95 3.66 2.35 -22.62
N LEU A 96 2.36 2.01 -22.62
CA LEU A 96 1.52 2.10 -21.42
C LEU A 96 1.94 1.11 -20.33
N LEU A 97 2.34 -0.10 -20.72
CA LEU A 97 2.87 -1.10 -19.79
C LEU A 97 4.23 -0.66 -19.22
N GLY A 98 5.09 -0.08 -20.06
CA GLY A 98 6.37 0.50 -19.65
C GLY A 98 6.19 1.69 -18.71
N LEU A 99 5.19 2.54 -18.95
CA LEU A 99 4.83 3.63 -18.04
C LEU A 99 4.37 3.10 -16.68
N ALA A 100 3.52 2.06 -16.66
CA ALA A 100 3.11 1.41 -15.42
C ALA A 100 4.31 0.82 -14.65
N LEU A 101 5.24 0.17 -15.36
CA LEU A 101 6.47 -0.37 -14.78
C LEU A 101 7.40 0.74 -14.24
N LEU A 102 7.51 1.87 -14.94
CA LEU A 102 8.27 3.04 -14.48
C LEU A 102 7.66 3.65 -13.21
N ILE A 103 6.34 3.79 -13.17
CA ILE A 103 5.61 4.25 -11.97
C ILE A 103 5.85 3.26 -10.82
N ASN A 104 5.78 1.95 -11.08
CA ASN A 104 6.03 0.94 -10.06
C ASN A 104 7.47 0.99 -9.53
N ASN A 105 8.46 1.09 -10.41
CA ASN A 105 9.87 1.23 -10.03
C ASN A 105 10.14 2.54 -9.28
N TYR A 106 9.42 3.61 -9.62
CA TYR A 106 9.53 4.89 -8.91
C TYR A 106 9.13 4.76 -7.44
N TYR A 107 8.02 4.06 -7.16
CA TYR A 107 7.57 3.90 -5.78
C TYR A 107 8.34 2.78 -5.06
N GLY A 108 8.55 1.62 -5.68
CA GLY A 108 9.04 0.41 -4.99
C GLY A 108 10.56 0.26 -4.82
N ASP A 109 11.37 1.27 -5.16
CA ASP A 109 12.85 1.22 -5.13
C ASP A 109 13.45 -0.04 -5.79
N VAL A 110 12.77 -0.54 -6.83
CA VAL A 110 13.11 -1.79 -7.51
C VAL A 110 14.23 -1.55 -8.53
N SER A 111 15.17 -2.49 -8.62
CA SER A 111 16.28 -2.47 -9.58
C SER A 111 15.84 -2.14 -11.01
N TYR A 112 16.53 -1.18 -11.63
CA TYR A 112 16.31 -0.75 -13.03
C TYR A 112 16.58 -1.85 -14.07
N VAL A 113 17.16 -2.98 -13.66
CA VAL A 113 17.43 -4.12 -14.54
C VAL A 113 16.15 -4.62 -15.22
N ALA A 114 15.04 -4.72 -14.47
CA ALA A 114 13.76 -5.17 -15.03
C ALA A 114 13.23 -4.22 -16.12
N ALA A 115 13.41 -2.91 -15.94
CA ALA A 115 13.05 -1.91 -16.95
C ALA A 115 13.93 -2.01 -18.20
N GLY A 116 15.25 -2.24 -18.02
CA GLY A 116 16.17 -2.48 -19.13
C GLY A 116 15.79 -3.72 -19.95
N VAL A 117 15.48 -4.84 -19.28
CA VAL A 117 14.99 -6.06 -19.93
C VAL A 117 13.68 -5.81 -20.66
N PHE A 118 12.75 -5.06 -20.06
CA PHE A 118 11.47 -4.72 -20.69
C PHE A 118 11.67 -3.93 -22.00
N VAL A 119 12.56 -2.94 -22.00
CA VAL A 119 12.89 -2.15 -23.21
C VAL A 119 13.50 -3.04 -24.29
N LEU A 120 14.47 -3.89 -23.93
CA LEU A 120 15.10 -4.82 -24.86
C LEU A 120 14.07 -5.74 -25.54
N VAL A 121 13.23 -6.40 -24.74
CA VAL A 121 12.18 -7.31 -25.25
C VAL A 121 11.17 -6.54 -26.10
N THR A 122 10.80 -5.32 -25.71
CA THR A 122 9.86 -4.48 -26.47
C THR A 122 10.39 -4.10 -27.84
N VAL A 123 11.67 -3.72 -27.96
CA VAL A 123 12.31 -3.37 -29.24
C VAL A 123 12.40 -4.60 -30.14
N LEU A 124 12.82 -5.74 -29.60
CA LEU A 124 12.90 -7.00 -30.35
C LEU A 124 11.53 -7.45 -30.85
N LEU A 125 10.52 -7.48 -29.97
CA LEU A 125 9.15 -7.84 -30.33
C LEU A 125 8.57 -6.90 -31.39
N THR A 126 8.84 -5.60 -31.27
CA THR A 126 8.42 -4.61 -32.26
C THR A 126 9.06 -4.86 -33.62
N THR A 127 10.35 -5.21 -33.64
CA THR A 127 11.09 -5.51 -34.87
C THR A 127 10.54 -6.76 -35.56
N VAL A 128 10.30 -7.84 -34.80
CA VAL A 128 9.72 -9.09 -35.33
C VAL A 128 8.34 -8.81 -35.94
N ILE A 129 7.46 -8.14 -35.21
CA ILE A 129 6.10 -7.84 -35.68
C ILE A 129 6.14 -6.91 -36.90
N HIS A 130 7.06 -5.95 -36.93
CA HIS A 130 7.23 -5.05 -38.07
C HIS A 130 7.74 -5.80 -39.31
N PHE A 131 8.69 -6.71 -39.14
CA PHE A 131 9.20 -7.56 -40.21
C PHE A 131 8.11 -8.45 -40.79
N ASP A 132 7.31 -9.12 -39.95
CA ASP A 132 6.18 -9.93 -40.42
C ASP A 132 5.17 -9.08 -41.22
N ALA A 133 4.94 -7.82 -40.79
CA ALA A 133 4.09 -6.89 -41.52
C ALA A 133 4.69 -6.46 -42.87
N LEU A 134 6.01 -6.32 -42.97
CA LEU A 134 6.71 -6.04 -44.23
C LEU A 134 6.65 -7.22 -45.18
N VAL A 135 6.89 -8.44 -44.68
CA VAL A 135 6.79 -9.68 -45.46
C VAL A 135 5.40 -9.82 -46.07
N LEU A 136 4.34 -9.62 -45.29
CA LEU A 136 2.96 -9.66 -45.81
C LEU A 136 2.72 -8.63 -46.92
N ARG A 137 3.35 -7.44 -46.84
CA ARG A 137 3.26 -6.42 -47.90
C ARG A 137 4.05 -6.78 -49.14
N TRP A 138 5.25 -7.32 -48.98
CA TRP A 138 6.08 -7.77 -50.11
C TRP A 138 5.42 -8.93 -50.85
N GLN A 139 4.88 -9.91 -50.13
CA GLN A 139 4.10 -11.00 -50.70
C GLN A 139 2.88 -10.48 -51.47
N ALA A 140 2.15 -9.50 -50.91
CA ALA A 140 1.02 -8.89 -51.61
C ALA A 140 1.43 -8.06 -52.84
N ALA A 141 2.63 -7.49 -52.84
CA ALA A 141 3.19 -6.70 -53.94
C ALA A 141 3.98 -7.54 -54.98
N GLY A 142 4.16 -8.85 -54.74
CA GLY A 142 4.99 -9.72 -55.57
C GLY A 142 6.49 -9.38 -55.53
N VAL A 143 6.96 -8.79 -54.44
CA VAL A 143 8.38 -8.42 -54.25
C VAL A 143 9.12 -9.61 -53.64
N ASP A 144 10.21 -10.03 -54.29
CA ASP A 144 11.11 -11.08 -53.79
C ASP A 144 12.02 -10.55 -52.67
N TYR A 145 12.34 -11.40 -51.69
CA TYR A 145 13.15 -11.03 -50.53
C TYR A 145 13.95 -12.24 -50.00
N SER A 146 15.15 -11.98 -49.43
CA SER A 146 15.99 -13.02 -48.81
C SER A 146 15.51 -13.34 -47.38
N ASP A 147 15.57 -14.62 -47.02
CA ASP A 147 15.26 -15.10 -45.66
C ASP A 147 16.28 -14.62 -44.61
N GLU A 148 17.50 -14.26 -45.03
CA GLU A 148 18.58 -13.78 -44.15
C GLU A 148 18.28 -12.41 -43.54
N ILE A 149 17.47 -11.58 -44.22
CA ILE A 149 17.09 -10.23 -43.78
C ILE A 149 16.44 -10.26 -42.39
N ARG A 150 15.73 -11.35 -42.05
CA ARG A 150 15.10 -11.51 -40.73
C ARG A 150 16.14 -11.52 -39.61
N ILE A 151 17.23 -12.27 -39.78
CA ILE A 151 18.30 -12.42 -38.79
C ILE A 151 19.10 -11.13 -38.71
N GLU A 152 19.39 -10.49 -39.85
CA GLU A 152 20.10 -9.21 -39.91
C GLU A 152 19.33 -8.09 -39.20
N MET A 153 18.01 -7.97 -39.44
CA MET A 153 17.18 -6.98 -38.75
C MET A 153 17.08 -7.24 -37.25
N LEU A 154 16.97 -8.51 -36.84
CA LEU A 154 16.99 -8.89 -35.43
C LEU A 154 18.31 -8.52 -34.75
N GLY A 155 19.44 -8.82 -35.40
CA GLY A 155 20.77 -8.46 -34.91
C GLY A 155 20.95 -6.95 -34.77
N LEU A 156 20.53 -6.18 -35.78
CA LEU A 156 20.57 -4.71 -35.75
C LEU A 156 19.67 -4.15 -34.64
N ALA A 157 18.46 -4.66 -34.48
CA ALA A 157 17.54 -4.22 -33.44
C ALA A 157 18.05 -4.55 -32.02
N ALA A 158 18.66 -5.73 -31.84
CA ALA A 158 19.32 -6.10 -30.59
C ALA A 158 20.46 -5.13 -30.27
N ALA A 159 21.30 -4.80 -31.26
CA ALA A 159 22.39 -3.84 -31.08
C ALA A 159 21.87 -2.44 -30.72
N ILE A 160 20.82 -1.95 -31.41
CA ILE A 160 20.17 -0.67 -31.10
C ILE A 160 19.59 -0.69 -29.68
N ALA A 161 18.93 -1.77 -29.27
CA ALA A 161 18.38 -1.90 -27.93
C ALA A 161 19.46 -1.88 -26.84
N VAL A 162 20.57 -2.58 -27.05
CA VAL A 162 21.72 -2.57 -26.12
C VAL A 162 22.31 -1.16 -26.02
N VAL A 163 22.48 -0.47 -27.16
CA VAL A 163 22.96 0.93 -27.17
C VAL A 163 21.97 1.84 -26.43
N LEU A 164 20.66 1.69 -26.64
CA LEU A 164 19.65 2.47 -25.92
C LEU A 164 19.69 2.23 -24.40
N VAL A 165 19.86 0.98 -23.97
CA VAL A 165 19.99 0.63 -22.54
C VAL A 165 21.30 1.19 -21.96
N MET A 166 22.42 1.11 -22.68
CA MET A 166 23.68 1.71 -22.25
C MET A 166 23.59 3.24 -22.16
N VAL A 167 23.02 3.89 -23.17
CA VAL A 167 22.80 5.34 -23.16
C VAL A 167 21.88 5.75 -22.01
N ALA A 168 20.81 4.99 -21.75
CA ALA A 168 19.92 5.24 -20.61
C ALA A 168 20.63 5.06 -19.27
N ALA A 169 21.57 4.12 -19.16
CA ALA A 169 22.38 3.91 -17.96
C ALA A 169 23.49 4.97 -17.77
N LEU A 170 24.01 5.53 -18.87
CA LEU A 170 25.08 6.54 -18.89
C LEU A 170 24.55 7.98 -18.82
N LEU A 171 23.31 8.21 -19.23
CA LEU A 171 22.63 9.48 -19.03
C LEU A 171 22.66 9.78 -17.53
N PRO A 172 23.23 10.93 -17.10
CA PRO A 172 23.15 11.32 -15.71
C PRO A 172 21.68 11.32 -15.35
N ALA A 173 21.32 10.61 -14.28
CA ALA A 173 19.97 10.64 -13.77
C ALA A 173 19.60 12.12 -13.66
N ILE A 174 18.70 12.59 -14.54
CA ILE A 174 18.02 13.86 -14.36
C ILE A 174 17.67 13.87 -12.87
N PRO A 175 17.99 14.93 -12.10
CA PRO A 175 17.74 14.95 -10.66
C PRO A 175 16.23 14.89 -10.45
N TYR A 176 15.72 13.67 -10.55
CA TYR A 176 14.34 13.32 -10.57
C TYR A 176 13.82 13.44 -9.15
N ARG A 177 14.71 13.34 -8.16
CA ARG A 177 14.50 13.80 -6.80
C ARG A 177 14.11 15.28 -6.72
N ASP A 178 14.57 16.15 -7.62
CA ASP A 178 14.18 17.58 -7.62
C ASP A 178 12.87 17.81 -8.36
N LEU A 179 12.67 17.14 -9.51
CA LEU A 179 11.39 17.16 -10.25
C LEU A 179 10.26 16.51 -9.44
N SER A 180 10.51 15.38 -8.78
CA SER A 180 9.56 14.73 -7.88
C SER A 180 9.33 15.56 -6.62
N ARG A 181 10.36 16.19 -6.02
CA ARG A 181 10.15 17.14 -4.90
C ARG A 181 9.31 18.35 -5.34
N ALA A 182 9.50 18.88 -6.54
CA ALA A 182 8.68 19.96 -7.08
C ALA A 182 7.24 19.50 -7.38
N PHE A 183 7.07 18.30 -7.92
CA PHE A 183 5.75 17.70 -8.21
C PHE A 183 4.98 17.35 -6.92
N ARG A 184 5.66 16.80 -5.90
CA ARG A 184 5.14 16.56 -4.53
C ARG A 184 4.96 17.84 -3.71
N ARG A 185 5.38 19.01 -4.20
CA ARG A 185 5.05 20.31 -3.58
C ARG A 185 3.76 20.90 -4.16
N SER A 186 3.19 20.30 -5.21
CA SER A 186 1.90 20.71 -5.75
C SER A 186 0.78 20.32 -4.79
N GLU A 187 0.02 21.31 -4.33
CA GLU A 187 -1.09 21.13 -3.39
C GLU A 187 -2.12 20.08 -3.88
N SER A 188 -2.36 20.05 -5.20
CA SER A 188 -3.26 19.07 -5.83
C SER A 188 -2.74 17.63 -5.82
N VAL A 189 -1.42 17.44 -5.85
CA VAL A 189 -0.79 16.11 -5.81
C VAL A 189 -0.81 15.58 -4.39
N ASN A 190 -0.55 16.45 -3.41
CA ASN A 190 -0.61 16.09 -1.98
C ASN A 190 -2.04 15.75 -1.56
N GLN A 191 -3.03 16.54 -1.97
CA GLN A 191 -4.45 16.20 -1.72
C GLN A 191 -4.84 14.86 -2.36
N ALA A 192 -4.34 14.55 -3.57
CA ALA A 192 -4.59 13.27 -4.23
C ALA A 192 -3.88 12.10 -3.53
N GLU A 193 -2.63 12.26 -3.11
CA GLU A 193 -1.82 11.26 -2.40
C GLU A 193 -2.37 10.98 -1.00
N GLU A 194 -2.82 12.02 -0.27
CA GLU A 194 -3.51 11.92 1.01
C GLU A 194 -4.86 11.20 0.90
N THR A 195 -5.63 11.51 -0.15
CA THR A 195 -6.92 10.85 -0.42
C THR A 195 -6.71 9.38 -0.80
N LEU A 196 -5.73 9.10 -1.66
CA LEU A 196 -5.37 7.72 -2.04
C LEU A 196 -4.82 6.94 -0.85
N GLY A 197 -3.98 7.55 -0.01
CA GLY A 197 -3.44 6.94 1.20
C GLY A 197 -4.51 6.60 2.24
N ARG A 198 -5.55 7.43 2.37
CA ARG A 198 -6.69 7.15 3.25
C ARG A 198 -7.56 5.99 2.75
N VAL A 199 -7.87 6.01 1.45
CA VAL A 199 -8.76 5.04 0.79
C VAL A 199 -8.08 3.68 0.57
N PHE A 200 -6.76 3.67 0.43
CA PHE A 200 -5.93 2.47 0.28
C PHE A 200 -4.97 2.26 1.45
N ALA A 201 -5.38 2.62 2.67
CA ALA A 201 -4.54 2.53 3.87
C ALA A 201 -4.03 1.10 4.18
N GLY A 202 -4.70 0.07 3.66
CA GLY A 202 -4.25 -1.32 3.75
C GLY A 202 -3.18 -1.74 2.75
N VAL A 203 -2.86 -0.90 1.76
CA VAL A 203 -1.86 -1.17 0.71
C VAL A 203 -0.56 -0.54 1.15
N GLU A 204 0.48 -1.37 1.30
CA GLU A 204 1.84 -0.93 1.61
C GLU A 204 2.27 0.19 0.67
N GLN A 205 2.44 1.39 1.22
CA GLN A 205 3.20 2.43 0.54
C GLN A 205 4.68 2.10 0.74
N PRO A 206 5.47 1.99 -0.33
CA PRO A 206 6.88 1.72 -0.18
C PRO A 206 7.50 2.81 0.69
N ALA A 207 8.05 2.38 1.82
CA ALA A 207 8.82 3.25 2.68
C ALA A 207 9.93 3.86 1.82
N ALA A 208 10.02 5.19 1.80
CA ALA A 208 11.19 5.85 1.26
C ALA A 208 12.41 5.25 1.98
N GLY A 209 13.24 4.50 1.25
CA GLY A 209 14.27 3.64 1.80
C GLY A 209 15.04 4.30 2.94
N GLY A 210 14.80 3.81 4.15
CA GLY A 210 15.49 4.20 5.37
C GLY A 210 16.12 2.96 5.97
N SER A 211 17.39 2.74 5.65
CA SER A 211 18.27 1.84 6.38
C SER A 211 18.19 2.13 7.88
N SER A 212 18.26 1.09 8.70
CA SER A 212 18.29 1.04 10.17
C SER A 212 19.48 1.76 10.84
N GLY A 213 20.04 2.79 10.21
CA GLY A 213 21.16 3.57 10.72
C GLY A 213 20.82 5.05 10.86
N GLY A 214 20.49 5.48 12.08
CA GLY A 214 20.93 6.74 12.72
C GLY A 214 20.87 8.09 11.98
N GLY A 215 20.13 8.23 10.87
CA GLY A 215 20.04 9.49 10.12
C GLY A 215 18.62 10.05 10.12
N SER A 216 18.43 11.20 10.78
CA SER A 216 17.18 11.95 10.91
C SER A 216 16.66 12.47 9.56
N GLN A 217 15.64 11.81 9.01
CA GLN A 217 14.74 12.41 8.00
C GLN A 217 13.75 13.33 8.74
N PRO A 218 13.55 14.59 8.31
CA PRO A 218 12.53 15.47 8.88
C PRO A 218 11.13 14.87 8.71
N GLY A 219 10.37 14.74 9.81
CA GLY A 219 8.96 14.33 9.82
C GLY A 219 8.71 12.83 10.05
N VAL A 220 9.76 12.02 10.22
CA VAL A 220 9.64 10.57 10.37
C VAL A 220 10.09 10.16 11.77
N PHE A 221 9.15 9.67 12.59
CA PHE A 221 9.48 9.16 13.91
C PHE A 221 10.36 7.90 13.81
N PRO A 222 11.19 7.60 14.84
CA PRO A 222 12.17 6.51 14.81
C PRO A 222 11.59 5.14 14.41
N ARG A 223 10.28 4.93 14.54
CA ARG A 223 9.59 3.68 14.23
C ARG A 223 8.47 3.79 13.21
N ALA A 224 8.45 4.87 12.44
CA ALA A 224 7.52 5.00 11.31
C ALA A 224 7.66 3.86 10.28
N PHE A 225 8.80 3.15 10.23
CA PHE A 225 9.00 1.97 9.38
C PHE A 225 8.12 0.76 9.76
N LEU A 226 7.53 0.75 10.97
CA LEU A 226 6.57 -0.27 11.40
C LEU A 226 5.16 -0.04 10.83
N LEU A 227 4.92 1.12 10.22
CA LEU A 227 3.66 1.43 9.55
C LEU A 227 3.61 0.74 8.18
N GLY A 228 2.61 -0.10 7.98
CA GLY A 228 2.34 -0.75 6.68
C GLY A 228 2.63 -2.26 6.63
N ASN A 229 3.55 -2.79 7.45
CA ASN A 229 4.03 -4.19 7.35
C ASN A 229 3.23 -5.20 8.20
N ALA A 230 1.94 -4.96 8.42
CA ALA A 230 1.17 -5.56 9.51
C ALA A 230 1.19 -7.12 9.58
N PRO A 231 1.12 -7.92 8.51
CA PRO A 231 1.05 -9.38 8.64
C PRO A 231 2.37 -10.01 9.12
N GLU A 232 3.50 -9.60 8.54
CA GLU A 232 4.81 -10.20 8.84
C GLU A 232 5.30 -9.84 10.25
N LEU A 233 5.00 -8.62 10.72
CA LEU A 233 5.39 -8.15 12.06
C LEU A 233 4.84 -9.00 13.22
N HIS A 234 3.71 -9.71 13.02
CA HIS A 234 3.08 -10.55 14.05
C HIS A 234 3.75 -11.93 14.19
N GLU A 235 4.50 -12.37 13.19
CA GLU A 235 5.09 -13.72 13.15
C GLU A 235 6.61 -13.71 13.35
N THR A 236 7.27 -12.57 13.12
CA THR A 236 8.73 -12.45 13.30
C THR A 236 9.10 -12.26 14.77
N ALA A 237 9.60 -13.33 15.39
CA ALA A 237 10.24 -13.28 16.70
C ALA A 237 11.57 -12.52 16.63
N VAL A 238 11.77 -11.56 17.54
CA VAL A 238 12.95 -10.69 17.55
C VAL A 238 13.91 -11.09 18.67
N LEU A 239 13.37 -11.43 19.83
CA LEU A 239 14.15 -11.89 20.99
C LEU A 239 13.37 -12.89 21.83
N ALA A 240 14.12 -13.72 22.54
CA ALA A 240 13.67 -14.52 23.65
C ALA A 240 14.36 -14.02 24.94
N ALA A 241 13.60 -13.86 26.02
CA ALA A 241 14.13 -13.40 27.30
C ALA A 241 13.63 -14.23 28.48
N GLN A 242 14.47 -14.38 29.49
CA GLN A 242 14.15 -15.04 30.76
C GLN A 242 14.56 -14.12 31.92
N THR A 243 13.77 -14.12 32.99
CA THR A 243 14.07 -13.36 34.22
C THR A 243 14.01 -14.26 35.43
N ASP A 244 14.83 -13.98 36.44
CA ASP A 244 14.88 -14.76 37.70
C ASP A 244 13.71 -14.46 38.65
N ALA A 245 13.00 -13.35 38.43
CA ALA A 245 11.78 -12.97 39.11
C ALA A 245 10.72 -12.44 38.12
N PRO A 246 9.42 -12.41 38.50
CA PRO A 246 8.39 -11.78 37.69
C PRO A 246 8.71 -10.29 37.45
N ILE A 247 8.55 -9.85 36.21
CA ILE A 247 8.69 -8.43 35.86
C ILE A 247 7.49 -7.68 36.44
N PRO A 248 7.71 -6.61 37.23
CA PRO A 248 6.61 -5.77 37.68
C PRO A 248 5.86 -5.15 36.50
N ALA A 249 4.55 -4.92 36.66
CA ALA A 249 3.79 -4.20 35.65
C ALA A 249 4.41 -2.82 35.38
N GLY A 250 4.32 -2.36 34.13
CA GLY A 250 4.78 -1.02 33.77
C GLY A 250 6.28 -0.89 33.44
N TYR A 251 6.95 -1.99 33.16
CA TYR A 251 8.31 -1.96 32.61
C TYR A 251 8.33 -2.41 31.16
N HIS A 252 9.25 -1.84 30.40
CA HIS A 252 9.51 -2.18 29.01
C HIS A 252 10.93 -2.70 28.80
N TRP A 253 11.13 -3.49 27.75
CA TRP A 253 12.47 -3.86 27.27
C TRP A 253 13.13 -2.66 26.61
N ARG A 254 13.81 -1.82 27.39
CA ARG A 254 14.41 -0.55 26.97
C ARG A 254 15.64 -0.77 26.10
N GLY A 255 15.67 -0.12 24.93
CA GLY A 255 16.83 -0.11 24.03
C GLY A 255 17.50 1.26 23.93
N LEU A 256 16.77 2.25 23.41
CA LEU A 256 17.33 3.58 23.10
C LEU A 256 16.48 4.68 23.75
N SER A 257 17.12 5.79 24.10
CA SER A 257 16.44 7.04 24.48
C SER A 257 16.94 8.25 23.70
N TYR A 258 16.04 9.22 23.49
CA TYR A 258 16.24 10.41 22.69
C TYR A 258 15.91 11.66 23.50
N ASP A 259 16.77 12.67 23.41
CA ASP A 259 16.75 13.87 24.25
C ASP A 259 16.48 15.15 23.46
N ILE A 260 16.75 15.18 22.15
CA ILE A 260 16.55 16.39 21.33
C ILE A 260 15.29 16.22 20.47
N TYR A 261 14.29 17.07 20.73
CA TYR A 261 13.13 17.23 19.86
C TYR A 261 13.38 18.36 18.85
N ALA A 262 13.25 18.07 17.56
CA ALA A 262 13.58 19.01 16.49
C ALA A 262 12.36 19.68 15.83
N GLY A 263 11.15 19.52 16.38
CA GLY A 263 9.89 19.98 15.75
C GLY A 263 9.43 19.13 14.56
N SER A 264 10.20 18.10 14.19
CA SER A 264 9.89 17.17 13.12
C SER A 264 10.28 15.73 13.47
N GLY A 265 10.64 15.44 14.71
CA GLY A 265 11.15 14.14 15.15
C GLY A 265 12.18 14.23 16.26
N TRP A 266 12.77 13.08 16.58
CA TRP A 266 13.70 12.91 17.70
C TRP A 266 15.12 12.64 17.22
N SER A 267 16.09 13.19 17.94
CA SER A 267 17.53 12.95 17.75
C SER A 267 18.23 12.83 19.09
N ARG A 268 19.49 12.37 19.05
CA ARG A 268 20.32 12.17 20.24
C ARG A 268 21.44 13.20 20.26
N SER A 269 21.74 13.76 21.42
CA SER A 269 22.95 14.56 21.61
C SER A 269 24.22 13.70 21.56
N ALA A 270 25.38 14.35 21.63
CA ALA A 270 26.65 13.64 21.70
C ALA A 270 26.73 12.80 22.99
N GLU A 271 27.20 11.57 22.85
CA GLU A 271 27.33 10.60 23.93
C GLU A 271 28.81 10.35 24.22
N ALA A 272 29.14 10.07 25.48
CA ALA A 272 30.44 9.60 25.91
C ALA A 272 30.43 8.07 25.98
N ASP A 273 31.35 7.45 25.25
CA ASP A 273 31.49 6.00 25.19
C ASP A 273 32.37 5.52 26.35
N VAL A 274 31.81 4.62 27.16
CA VAL A 274 32.51 3.99 28.27
C VAL A 274 32.48 2.47 28.06
N THR A 275 33.63 1.89 27.77
CA THR A 275 33.77 0.43 27.73
C THR A 275 33.74 -0.12 29.15
N VAL A 276 32.77 -0.99 29.41
CA VAL A 276 32.57 -1.66 30.70
C VAL A 276 33.00 -3.11 30.53
N LEU A 277 33.91 -3.58 31.40
CA LEU A 277 34.36 -4.97 31.39
C LEU A 277 33.27 -5.90 31.93
N ALA A 278 33.33 -7.17 31.55
CA ALA A 278 32.47 -8.21 32.10
C ALA A 278 32.50 -8.21 33.64
N GLY A 279 31.32 -8.18 34.26
CA GLY A 279 31.13 -8.17 35.71
C GLY A 279 31.43 -6.83 36.41
N ALA A 280 31.90 -5.81 35.70
CA ALA A 280 32.08 -4.48 36.27
C ALA A 280 30.74 -3.76 36.43
N GLU A 281 30.59 -3.00 37.51
CA GLU A 281 29.38 -2.19 37.74
C GLU A 281 29.37 -0.96 36.81
N LEU A 282 28.20 -0.67 36.25
CA LEU A 282 27.92 0.60 35.58
C LEU A 282 27.84 1.72 36.62
N GLY A 283 28.44 2.87 36.28
CA GLY A 283 28.61 4.02 37.18
C GLY A 283 27.33 4.81 37.47
N TRP A 284 26.27 4.15 37.92
CA TRP A 284 25.03 4.78 38.40
C TRP A 284 25.20 5.40 39.77
N THR A 285 24.46 6.47 40.04
CA THR A 285 24.23 6.95 41.41
C THR A 285 23.36 5.93 42.15
N PRO A 286 23.78 5.45 43.33
CA PRO A 286 23.01 4.50 44.11
C PRO A 286 21.63 5.04 44.51
N VAL A 287 20.59 4.22 44.33
CA VAL A 287 19.22 4.49 44.81
C VAL A 287 18.95 3.59 46.01
N ALA A 288 18.40 4.17 47.08
CA ALA A 288 18.31 3.52 48.39
C ALA A 288 17.36 2.30 48.45
N ASP A 289 16.39 2.20 47.53
CA ASP A 289 15.41 1.11 47.50
C ASP A 289 15.20 0.59 46.07
N THR A 290 15.88 -0.52 45.75
CA THR A 290 15.83 -1.15 44.42
C THR A 290 15.68 -2.65 44.52
N LEU A 291 14.85 -3.24 43.66
CA LEU A 291 14.86 -4.68 43.39
C LEU A 291 15.97 -4.99 42.37
N ARG A 292 16.75 -6.05 42.60
CA ARG A 292 17.66 -6.58 41.58
C ARG A 292 16.93 -7.62 40.73
N LEU A 293 17.08 -7.53 39.42
CA LEU A 293 16.49 -8.46 38.45
C LEU A 293 17.60 -8.98 37.54
N ARG A 294 17.80 -10.30 37.51
CA ARG A 294 18.71 -10.94 36.56
C ARG A 294 17.92 -11.36 35.33
N GLN A 295 18.47 -11.03 34.16
CA GLN A 295 17.81 -11.21 32.88
C GLN A 295 18.77 -11.87 31.90
N THR A 296 18.30 -12.90 31.20
CA THR A 296 19.01 -13.47 30.05
C THR A 296 18.24 -13.11 28.80
N VAL A 297 18.90 -12.48 27.83
CA VAL A 297 18.27 -12.07 26.56
C VAL A 297 19.03 -12.72 25.42
N THR A 298 18.28 -13.26 24.45
CA THR A 298 18.80 -13.88 23.24
C THR A 298 18.08 -13.30 22.02
N TRP A 299 18.80 -12.56 21.18
CA TRP A 299 18.35 -12.09 19.88
C TRP A 299 18.21 -13.24 18.90
N ALA A 300 17.22 -13.17 18.01
CA ALA A 300 17.17 -14.01 16.82
C ALA A 300 18.37 -13.68 15.90
N GLU A 301 18.99 -14.69 15.28
CA GLU A 301 20.24 -14.54 14.49
C GLU A 301 20.16 -13.47 13.39
N GLU A 302 19.00 -13.28 12.78
CA GLU A 302 18.77 -12.28 11.72
C GLU A 302 18.49 -10.85 12.25
N ALA A 303 18.30 -10.70 13.57
CA ALA A 303 17.83 -9.46 14.20
C ALA A 303 18.86 -8.77 15.12
N ALA A 304 20.00 -9.40 15.42
CA ALA A 304 20.97 -8.92 16.41
C ALA A 304 21.65 -7.60 15.99
N PRO A 305 21.28 -6.44 16.58
CA PRO A 305 21.78 -5.14 16.13
C PRO A 305 23.06 -4.70 16.86
N GLY A 306 23.61 -5.54 17.74
CA GLY A 306 24.66 -5.15 18.69
C GLY A 306 24.17 -4.19 19.78
N LEU A 307 22.84 -4.11 20.00
CA LEU A 307 22.16 -3.29 21.00
C LEU A 307 21.62 -4.20 22.12
N ALA A 308 21.88 -3.85 23.39
CA ALA A 308 21.27 -4.52 24.52
C ALA A 308 19.90 -3.90 24.87
N LEU A 309 18.97 -4.77 25.24
CA LEU A 309 17.64 -4.49 25.75
C LEU A 309 17.60 -4.90 27.21
N THR A 310 17.18 -3.99 28.09
CA THR A 310 17.19 -4.22 29.54
C THR A 310 15.89 -3.75 30.16
N ILE A 311 15.49 -4.36 31.27
CA ILE A 311 14.42 -3.82 32.12
C ILE A 311 15.07 -3.15 33.33
N GLY A 312 14.66 -1.93 33.64
CA GLY A 312 15.29 -1.13 34.68
C GLY A 312 16.70 -0.69 34.32
N ARG A 313 17.48 -0.31 35.33
CA ARG A 313 18.84 0.22 35.16
C ARG A 313 19.85 -0.91 35.12
N PRO A 314 20.56 -1.15 34.01
CA PRO A 314 21.56 -2.22 33.96
C PRO A 314 22.72 -1.92 34.91
N LEU A 315 23.03 -2.83 35.83
CA LEU A 315 24.14 -2.73 36.78
C LEU A 315 25.39 -3.42 36.28
N THR A 316 25.26 -4.66 35.79
CA THR A 316 26.41 -5.49 35.36
C THR A 316 26.02 -6.37 34.19
N PHE A 317 26.97 -6.63 33.28
CA PHE A 317 26.84 -7.57 32.18
C PHE A 317 27.81 -8.74 32.35
N ASP A 318 27.47 -9.91 31.84
CA ASP A 318 28.35 -11.10 31.80
C ASP A 318 29.50 -11.00 30.80
N GLN A 319 29.47 -9.98 29.95
CA GLN A 319 30.45 -9.73 28.90
C GLN A 319 30.84 -8.24 28.81
N PRO A 320 31.93 -7.90 28.11
CA PRO A 320 32.28 -6.51 27.84
C PRO A 320 31.19 -5.84 27.00
N VAL A 321 30.81 -4.62 27.35
CA VAL A 321 29.82 -3.81 26.62
C VAL A 321 30.31 -2.36 26.50
N THR A 322 29.71 -1.60 25.59
CA THR A 322 29.94 -0.15 25.51
C THR A 322 28.71 0.59 25.99
N ALA A 323 28.85 1.35 27.06
CA ALA A 323 27.80 2.20 27.60
C ALA A 323 27.93 3.62 27.04
N HIS A 324 26.84 4.14 26.47
CA HIS A 324 26.80 5.47 25.85
C HIS A 324 26.04 6.43 26.77
N TRP A 325 26.76 7.37 27.39
CA TRP A 325 26.25 8.28 28.41
C TRP A 325 26.13 9.71 27.91
N ARG A 326 25.04 10.41 28.22
CA ARG A 326 24.90 11.87 27.99
C ARG A 326 25.24 12.71 29.22
N GLY A 327 25.29 12.08 30.39
CA GLY A 327 25.57 12.72 31.66
C GLY A 327 25.43 11.73 32.83
N PRO A 328 25.60 12.21 34.07
CA PRO A 328 25.36 11.40 35.27
C PRO A 328 23.92 10.84 35.26
N ASP A 329 23.79 9.53 35.45
CA ASP A 329 22.49 8.82 35.44
C ASP A 329 21.65 8.97 34.16
N ASP A 330 22.28 9.33 33.04
CA ASP A 330 21.65 9.48 31.75
C ASP A 330 22.27 8.53 30.70
N LEU A 331 21.93 7.25 30.84
CA LEU A 331 22.31 6.22 29.90
C LEU A 331 21.43 6.29 28.64
N ALA A 332 22.03 6.59 27.49
CA ALA A 332 21.32 6.61 26.22
C ALA A 332 20.98 5.20 25.74
N TYR A 333 21.99 4.31 25.67
CA TYR A 333 21.88 2.89 25.32
C TYR A 333 23.16 2.11 25.65
N ILE A 334 23.10 0.78 25.53
CA ILE A 334 24.22 -0.14 25.64
C ILE A 334 24.46 -0.81 24.28
N GLY A 335 25.64 -0.62 23.71
CA GLY A 335 26.08 -1.21 22.45
C GLY A 335 27.16 -2.29 22.64
N ALA A 336 27.61 -2.85 21.52
CA ALA A 336 28.66 -3.87 21.46
C ALA A 336 28.33 -5.12 22.29
N VAL A 337 27.09 -5.59 22.21
CA VAL A 337 26.62 -6.81 22.89
C VAL A 337 26.51 -7.97 21.89
N ASP A 338 26.85 -9.19 22.34
CA ASP A 338 26.61 -10.41 21.57
C ASP A 338 25.09 -10.69 21.42
N SER A 339 24.75 -11.62 20.53
CA SER A 339 23.35 -12.03 20.32
C SER A 339 22.71 -12.61 21.59
N ARG A 340 23.49 -13.18 22.51
CA ARG A 340 23.04 -13.64 23.82
C ARG A 340 23.84 -12.96 24.92
N TYR A 341 23.17 -12.48 25.96
CA TYR A 341 23.80 -11.85 27.12
C TYR A 341 22.98 -12.01 28.39
N GLU A 342 23.67 -11.91 29.52
CA GLU A 342 23.08 -11.83 30.85
C GLU A 342 23.34 -10.45 31.45
N VAL A 343 22.29 -9.83 31.95
CA VAL A 343 22.33 -8.52 32.61
C VAL A 343 21.65 -8.60 33.96
N THR A 344 22.28 -8.00 34.97
CA THR A 344 21.62 -7.72 36.24
C THR A 344 21.24 -6.24 36.28
N SER A 345 19.97 -5.95 36.54
CA SER A 345 19.44 -4.59 36.57
C SER A 345 18.89 -4.22 37.95
N ALA A 346 18.87 -2.93 38.26
CA ALA A 346 18.18 -2.33 39.39
C ALA A 346 16.85 -1.73 38.94
N LEU A 347 15.77 -2.15 39.60
CA LEU A 347 14.43 -1.58 39.44
C LEU A 347 14.14 -0.74 40.68
N PRO A 348 14.05 0.60 40.59
CA PRO A 348 13.69 1.43 41.73
C PRO A 348 12.29 1.09 42.21
N ARG A 349 12.11 0.93 43.52
CA ARG A 349 10.77 0.79 44.10
C ARG A 349 10.13 2.17 44.16
N LEU A 350 9.08 2.32 43.38
CA LEU A 350 8.39 3.60 43.23
C LEU A 350 7.22 3.64 44.23
N SER A 351 7.26 4.57 45.19
CA SER A 351 6.14 4.81 46.09
C SER A 351 5.38 6.07 45.64
N ALA A 352 4.05 5.99 45.56
CA ALA A 352 3.22 7.13 45.16
C ALA A 352 3.40 8.32 46.11
N ALA A 353 3.54 8.06 47.42
CA ALA A 353 3.82 9.09 48.41
C ALA A 353 5.17 9.79 48.16
N GLY A 354 6.20 9.02 47.78
CA GLY A 354 7.52 9.54 47.45
C GLY A 354 7.55 10.38 46.17
N LEU A 355 6.91 9.89 45.10
CA LEU A 355 6.82 10.63 43.84
C LEU A 355 6.00 11.93 43.98
N ARG A 356 4.95 11.93 44.81
CA ARG A 356 4.18 13.16 45.14
C ARG A 356 4.98 14.17 45.96
N ALA A 357 5.95 13.71 46.75
CA ALA A 357 6.83 14.55 47.54
C ALA A 357 8.03 15.10 46.75
N ALA A 358 8.38 14.48 45.62
CA ALA A 358 9.50 14.92 44.79
C ALA A 358 9.27 16.31 44.19
N THR A 359 10.32 17.15 44.22
CA THR A 359 10.26 18.53 43.72
C THR A 359 11.24 18.77 42.57
N LEU A 360 10.92 19.70 41.67
CA LEU A 360 11.83 20.11 40.60
C LEU A 360 13.09 20.82 41.12
N ALA A 361 13.02 21.41 42.32
CA ALA A 361 14.15 22.12 42.94
C ALA A 361 15.33 21.19 43.29
N GLU A 362 15.05 19.89 43.45
CA GLU A 362 16.05 18.87 43.78
C GLU A 362 16.62 18.20 42.51
N VAL A 363 16.11 18.53 41.33
CA VAL A 363 16.63 18.03 40.05
C VAL A 363 17.90 18.81 39.69
N PRO A 364 18.98 18.15 39.25
CA PRO A 364 20.18 18.85 38.76
C PRO A 364 19.83 19.89 37.69
N ALA A 365 20.34 21.11 37.85
CA ALA A 365 19.92 22.25 37.03
C ALA A 365 20.27 22.07 35.53
N ASP A 366 21.39 21.43 35.24
CA ASP A 366 21.84 21.05 33.90
C ASP A 366 20.90 20.02 33.26
N LEU A 367 20.51 18.98 34.00
CA LEU A 367 19.54 17.98 33.56
C LEU A 367 18.18 18.64 33.31
N LEU A 368 17.71 19.46 34.25
CA LEU A 368 16.43 20.16 34.14
C LEU A 368 16.41 21.06 32.89
N GLN A 369 17.44 21.87 32.67
CA GLN A 369 17.53 22.75 31.52
C GLN A 369 17.54 21.97 30.20
N HIS A 370 18.37 20.93 30.11
CA HIS A 370 18.49 20.11 28.90
C HIS A 370 17.17 19.42 28.54
N TYR A 371 16.52 18.83 29.55
CA TYR A 371 15.33 18.00 29.37
C TYR A 371 14.00 18.74 29.44
N THR A 372 14.01 20.07 29.57
CA THR A 372 12.83 20.94 29.39
C THR A 372 12.91 21.77 28.11
N THR A 373 14.06 21.77 27.43
CA THR A 373 14.25 22.56 26.21
C THR A 373 13.42 22.00 25.05
N LEU A 374 12.71 22.91 24.37
CA LEU A 374 11.97 22.70 23.12
C LEU A 374 12.39 23.75 22.09
N PRO A 375 12.37 23.43 20.78
CA PRO A 375 12.68 24.39 19.74
C PRO A 375 11.56 25.41 19.61
N ALA A 376 11.89 26.65 19.22
CA ALA A 376 10.92 27.73 19.00
C ALA A 376 9.92 27.45 17.85
N THR A 377 10.10 26.34 17.12
CA THR A 377 9.16 25.87 16.09
C THR A 377 7.95 25.14 16.67
N VAL A 378 7.99 24.73 17.94
CA VAL A 378 6.82 24.17 18.63
C VAL A 378 5.76 25.27 18.76
N PRO A 379 4.52 25.08 18.26
CA PRO A 379 3.51 26.14 18.29
C PRO A 379 3.04 26.50 19.70
N ASP A 380 2.70 27.78 19.92
CA ASP A 380 2.21 28.30 21.21
C ASP A 380 1.01 27.52 21.77
N ARG A 381 0.10 27.06 20.90
CA ARG A 381 -1.06 26.25 21.32
C ARG A 381 -0.69 24.96 22.04
N VAL A 382 0.48 24.38 21.78
CA VAL A 382 1.00 23.21 22.52
C VAL A 382 1.42 23.60 23.94
N HIS A 383 2.02 24.78 24.12
CA HIS A 383 2.37 25.32 25.43
C HIS A 383 1.13 25.68 26.24
N GLU A 384 0.16 26.34 25.61
CA GLU A 384 -1.14 26.68 26.22
C GLU A 384 -1.88 25.42 26.69
N LEU A 385 -1.90 24.36 25.87
CA LEU A 385 -2.51 23.09 26.26
C LEU A 385 -1.78 22.43 27.44
N ALA A 386 -0.45 22.48 27.47
CA ALA A 386 0.32 21.98 28.61
C ALA A 386 -0.03 22.74 29.90
N GLU A 387 -0.14 24.07 29.84
CA GLU A 387 -0.55 24.90 30.98
C GLU A 387 -1.99 24.60 31.40
N GLU A 388 -2.92 24.42 30.45
CA GLU A 388 -4.32 24.08 30.74
C GLU A 388 -4.44 22.74 31.48
N ILE A 389 -3.70 21.72 31.03
CA ILE A 389 -3.71 20.39 31.64
C ILE A 389 -3.03 20.44 33.02
N THR A 390 -1.91 21.13 33.16
CA THR A 390 -1.02 21.00 34.33
C THR A 390 -1.16 22.09 35.38
N GLY A 391 -1.67 23.27 35.04
CA GLY A 391 -1.59 24.51 35.84
C GLY A 391 -2.33 24.46 37.18
N ARG A 392 -3.23 23.50 37.37
CA ARG A 392 -3.96 23.27 38.63
C ARG A 392 -3.28 22.30 39.59
N TYR A 393 -2.20 21.66 39.18
CA TYR A 393 -1.49 20.67 39.98
C TYR A 393 -0.19 21.25 40.53
N ASN A 394 0.05 21.03 41.82
CA ASN A 394 1.16 21.64 42.55
C ASN A 394 2.40 20.73 42.69
N ASN A 395 2.39 19.54 42.07
CA ASN A 395 3.52 18.61 42.12
C ASN A 395 3.79 17.98 40.74
N PRO A 396 5.07 17.73 40.38
CA PRO A 396 5.47 17.18 39.08
C PRO A 396 4.79 15.86 38.71
N TYR A 397 4.59 15.00 39.70
CA TYR A 397 4.00 13.68 39.46
C TYR A 397 2.52 13.78 39.06
N ALA A 398 1.76 14.66 39.73
CA ALA A 398 0.38 14.94 39.36
C ALA A 398 0.27 15.62 37.99
N GLN A 399 1.19 16.53 37.66
CA GLN A 399 1.25 17.15 36.34
C GLN A 399 1.50 16.10 35.24
N ALA A 400 2.48 15.20 35.44
CA ALA A 400 2.74 14.10 34.52
C ALA A 400 1.53 13.18 34.36
N GLY A 401 0.93 12.74 35.47
CA GLY A 401 -0.26 11.87 35.43
C GLY A 401 -1.46 12.52 34.74
N ALA A 402 -1.63 13.84 34.84
CA ALA A 402 -2.67 14.57 34.14
C ALA A 402 -2.46 14.60 32.62
N ILE A 403 -1.22 14.79 32.16
CA ILE A 403 -0.87 14.71 30.73
C ILE A 403 -1.12 13.29 30.21
N GLU A 404 -0.69 12.27 30.95
CA GLU A 404 -0.92 10.87 30.57
C GLU A 404 -2.42 10.58 30.44
N ALA A 405 -3.22 10.98 31.44
CA ALA A 405 -4.67 10.81 31.43
C ALA A 405 -5.36 11.57 30.28
N PHE A 406 -4.89 12.79 29.96
CA PHE A 406 -5.38 13.56 28.83
C PHE A 406 -5.12 12.84 27.49
N LEU A 407 -3.89 12.40 27.26
CA LEU A 407 -3.50 11.75 26.02
C LEU A 407 -4.25 10.43 25.81
N ARG A 408 -4.53 9.68 26.87
CA ARG A 408 -5.27 8.41 26.80
C ARG A 408 -6.73 8.55 26.35
N GLN A 409 -7.25 9.77 26.24
CA GLN A 409 -8.55 10.03 25.62
C GLN A 409 -8.53 9.90 24.08
N TYR A 410 -7.36 10.06 23.44
CA TYR A 410 -7.22 9.92 21.99
C TYR A 410 -7.31 8.45 21.55
N THR A 411 -7.71 8.21 20.30
CA THR A 411 -7.88 6.84 19.76
C THR A 411 -6.57 6.23 19.26
N TYR A 412 -6.21 5.05 19.76
CA TYR A 412 -5.06 4.32 19.24
C TYR A 412 -5.36 3.69 17.86
N SER A 413 -4.49 3.96 16.89
CA SER A 413 -4.57 3.44 15.53
C SER A 413 -3.19 3.28 14.91
N LEU A 414 -2.86 2.06 14.46
CA LEU A 414 -1.70 1.78 13.59
C LEU A 414 -1.88 2.28 12.15
N ALA A 415 -3.03 2.89 11.83
CA ALA A 415 -3.30 3.55 10.56
C ALA A 415 -4.00 4.88 10.85
N PRO A 416 -3.30 5.85 11.48
CA PRO A 416 -3.95 7.05 12.00
C PRO A 416 -4.41 8.02 10.90
N GLY A 417 -4.13 7.74 9.62
CA GLY A 417 -4.56 8.56 8.49
C GLY A 417 -3.38 9.27 7.84
N THR A 418 -3.58 10.53 7.46
CA THR A 418 -2.57 11.35 6.78
C THR A 418 -1.42 11.71 7.72
N LEU A 419 -0.18 11.65 7.20
CA LEU A 419 0.98 12.21 7.89
C LEU A 419 0.80 13.72 8.07
N PRO A 420 1.46 14.34 9.07
CA PRO A 420 1.48 15.79 9.24
C PRO A 420 1.93 16.46 7.93
N PRO A 421 1.25 17.55 7.48
CA PRO A 421 1.70 18.32 6.33
C PRO A 421 3.15 18.76 6.45
N ALA A 422 3.87 18.85 5.33
CA ALA A 422 5.28 19.23 5.34
C ALA A 422 5.48 20.60 6.03
N GLY A 423 6.35 20.64 7.04
CA GLY A 423 6.63 21.84 7.84
C GLY A 423 5.67 22.07 9.01
N ARG A 424 4.69 21.19 9.22
CA ARG A 424 3.87 21.17 10.43
C ARG A 424 4.49 20.27 11.49
N ASP A 425 4.46 20.71 12.74
CA ASP A 425 4.94 19.92 13.87
C ASP A 425 4.04 18.67 14.04
N PRO A 426 4.63 17.46 14.15
CA PRO A 426 3.86 16.22 14.21
C PRO A 426 3.12 16.02 15.53
N VAL A 427 3.62 16.58 16.64
CA VAL A 427 2.95 16.53 17.96
C VAL A 427 1.77 17.48 17.96
N ASP A 428 1.97 18.71 17.48
CA ASP A 428 0.92 19.69 17.26
C ASP A 428 -0.22 19.12 16.40
N TYR A 429 0.11 18.56 15.25
CA TYR A 429 -0.88 17.95 14.36
C TYR A 429 -1.64 16.80 15.04
N PHE A 430 -0.94 15.95 15.81
CA PHE A 430 -1.57 14.87 16.55
C PHE A 430 -2.58 15.37 17.60
N LEU A 431 -2.20 16.36 18.40
CA LEU A 431 -3.00 16.89 19.50
C LEU A 431 -4.28 17.59 19.01
N PHE A 432 -4.20 18.35 17.93
CA PHE A 432 -5.29 19.26 17.56
C PHE A 432 -6.06 18.84 16.31
N ASP A 433 -5.44 18.10 15.39
CA ASP A 433 -6.03 17.82 14.08
C ASP A 433 -6.30 16.32 13.90
N LEU A 434 -5.29 15.47 14.11
CA LEU A 434 -5.37 14.03 13.86
C LEU A 434 -6.20 13.32 14.95
N LYS A 435 -5.91 13.62 16.23
CA LYS A 435 -6.62 13.10 17.42
C LYS A 435 -6.68 11.56 17.51
N GLN A 436 -5.81 10.88 16.76
CA GLN A 436 -5.60 9.44 16.77
C GLN A 436 -4.17 9.12 16.31
N GLY A 437 -3.56 8.06 16.83
CA GLY A 437 -2.12 7.83 16.62
C GLY A 437 -1.66 6.44 17.04
N TYR A 438 -0.39 6.14 16.83
CA TYR A 438 0.29 4.98 17.42
C TYR A 438 1.32 5.45 18.46
N CYS A 439 2.00 4.52 19.13
CA CYS A 439 2.80 4.80 20.33
C CYS A 439 3.82 5.95 20.19
N ASP A 440 4.45 6.15 19.02
CA ASP A 440 5.37 7.28 18.82
C ASP A 440 4.68 8.66 18.96
N TYR A 441 3.43 8.80 18.49
CA TYR A 441 2.68 10.06 18.63
C TYR A 441 2.35 10.33 20.09
N TYR A 442 1.86 9.33 20.82
CA TYR A 442 1.51 9.45 22.23
C TYR A 442 2.74 9.75 23.09
N ALA A 443 3.82 8.99 22.93
CA ALA A 443 5.06 9.19 23.66
C ALA A 443 5.70 10.55 23.32
N SER A 444 5.71 10.96 22.05
CA SER A 444 6.22 12.28 21.66
C SER A 444 5.38 13.40 22.25
N ALA A 445 4.06 13.30 22.18
CA ALA A 445 3.16 14.30 22.74
C ALA A 445 3.29 14.41 24.26
N MET A 446 3.42 13.28 24.95
CA MET A 446 3.67 13.25 26.40
C MET A 446 4.97 13.98 26.75
N VAL A 447 6.07 13.67 26.05
CA VAL A 447 7.35 14.32 26.32
C VAL A 447 7.27 15.82 26.01
N VAL A 448 6.72 16.22 24.87
CA VAL A 448 6.62 17.64 24.51
C VAL A 448 5.71 18.42 25.46
N LEU A 449 4.54 17.89 25.83
CA LEU A 449 3.67 18.53 26.81
C LEU A 449 4.33 18.60 28.20
N ALA A 450 5.02 17.55 28.62
CA ALA A 450 5.75 17.53 29.88
C ALA A 450 6.87 18.59 29.90
N ARG A 451 7.65 18.70 28.82
CA ARG A 451 8.67 19.74 28.66
C ARG A 451 8.09 21.15 28.66
N SER A 452 6.98 21.35 27.96
CA SER A 452 6.23 22.62 27.98
C SER A 452 5.74 23.00 29.37
N ALA A 453 5.42 22.01 30.23
CA ALA A 453 5.06 22.20 31.63
C ALA A 453 6.28 22.31 32.58
N GLY A 454 7.51 22.31 32.06
CA GLY A 454 8.74 22.40 32.85
C GLY A 454 9.19 21.09 33.51
N LEU A 455 8.66 19.94 33.07
CA LEU A 455 9.06 18.62 33.54
C LEU A 455 10.23 18.07 32.69
N PRO A 456 11.31 17.55 33.31
CA PRO A 456 12.42 16.95 32.58
C PRO A 456 12.00 15.61 31.99
N ALA A 457 11.77 15.57 30.68
CA ALA A 457 11.20 14.40 29.99
C ALA A 457 12.00 13.99 28.75
N ARG A 458 12.04 12.69 28.44
CA ARG A 458 12.71 12.14 27.25
C ARG A 458 11.92 11.01 26.61
N PHE A 459 12.19 10.78 25.33
CA PHE A 459 11.51 9.76 24.52
C PHE A 459 12.30 8.45 24.55
N ALA A 460 11.65 7.33 24.86
CA ALA A 460 12.28 6.03 24.96
C ALA A 460 11.64 5.04 23.97
N THR A 461 12.46 4.08 23.51
CA THR A 461 12.04 3.06 22.56
C THR A 461 12.56 1.70 22.98
N GLY A 462 11.73 0.68 22.78
CA GLY A 462 12.04 -0.69 23.14
C GLY A 462 10.94 -1.66 22.73
N TYR A 463 10.66 -2.66 23.55
CA TYR A 463 9.56 -3.60 23.31
C TYR A 463 8.69 -3.76 24.56
N ASN A 464 7.40 -4.01 24.33
CA ASN A 464 6.48 -4.40 25.39
C ASN A 464 6.86 -5.77 25.95
N VAL A 465 6.84 -5.88 27.28
CA VAL A 465 6.98 -7.16 27.99
C VAL A 465 5.86 -8.10 27.55
N GLN A 466 6.21 -9.35 27.24
CA GLN A 466 5.26 -10.38 26.82
C GLN A 466 5.09 -11.42 27.93
N PRO A 467 3.93 -12.11 28.00
CA PRO A 467 3.76 -13.24 28.90
C PRO A 467 4.84 -14.29 28.68
N ALA A 468 5.39 -14.84 29.77
CA ALA A 468 6.31 -15.96 29.71
C ALA A 468 5.53 -17.27 29.45
N ASP A 469 6.14 -18.18 28.70
CA ASP A 469 5.63 -19.54 28.50
C ASP A 469 5.85 -20.43 29.75
N ALA A 470 5.48 -21.72 29.65
CA ALA A 470 5.64 -22.68 30.73
C ALA A 470 7.10 -22.94 31.13
N SER A 471 8.07 -22.56 30.29
CA SER A 471 9.50 -22.64 30.58
C SER A 471 10.05 -21.37 31.25
N GLY A 472 9.21 -20.34 31.44
CA GLY A 472 9.63 -19.03 31.93
C GLY A 472 10.24 -18.13 30.84
N THR A 473 10.12 -18.52 29.57
CA THR A 473 10.68 -17.77 28.44
C THR A 473 9.63 -16.84 27.85
N GLN A 474 9.98 -15.57 27.72
CA GLN A 474 9.20 -14.56 27.00
C GLN A 474 9.68 -14.53 25.56
N THR A 475 8.75 -14.71 24.61
CA THR A 475 9.03 -14.48 23.19
C THR A 475 8.47 -13.12 22.80
N VAL A 476 9.32 -12.23 22.32
CA VAL A 476 8.93 -10.88 21.92
C VAL A 476 9.05 -10.76 20.40
N TYR A 477 7.97 -10.30 19.79
CA TYR A 477 7.79 -10.18 18.34
C TYR A 477 8.02 -8.75 17.88
N GLN A 478 8.24 -8.56 16.58
CA GLN A 478 8.49 -7.24 16.00
C GLN A 478 7.31 -6.28 16.20
N ILE A 479 6.07 -6.79 16.18
CA ILE A 479 4.85 -6.03 16.49
C ILE A 479 4.81 -5.51 17.94
N ASN A 480 5.59 -6.08 18.85
CA ASN A 480 5.66 -5.62 20.24
C ASN A 480 6.58 -4.42 20.43
N ALA A 481 7.20 -3.90 19.36
CA ALA A 481 7.99 -2.68 19.42
C ALA A 481 7.11 -1.53 19.94
N HIS A 482 7.57 -0.88 21.02
CA HIS A 482 6.82 0.15 21.71
C HIS A 482 7.67 1.36 22.13
N SER A 483 7.04 2.53 22.20
CA SER A 483 7.67 3.80 22.55
C SER A 483 6.89 4.44 23.70
N TRP A 484 7.60 5.01 24.67
CA TRP A 484 7.02 5.60 25.88
C TRP A 484 7.77 6.87 26.29
N ALA A 485 7.24 7.58 27.28
CA ALA A 485 7.89 8.76 27.85
C ALA A 485 8.61 8.37 29.15
N GLU A 486 9.78 8.95 29.40
CA GLU A 486 10.46 8.86 30.68
C GLU A 486 10.58 10.27 31.28
N ILE A 487 10.17 10.45 32.54
CA ILE A 487 10.21 11.72 33.27
C ILE A 487 11.10 11.57 34.50
N TYR A 488 12.01 12.53 34.72
CA TYR A 488 12.97 12.47 35.82
C TYR A 488 12.39 13.02 37.13
N PHE A 489 12.52 12.25 38.20
CA PHE A 489 12.17 12.66 39.57
C PHE A 489 13.39 12.56 40.47
N ALA A 490 13.69 13.62 41.23
CA ALA A 490 14.80 13.60 42.18
C ALA A 490 14.66 12.43 43.18
N GLY A 491 15.77 11.74 43.45
CA GLY A 491 15.80 10.55 44.31
C GLY A 491 15.31 9.24 43.67
N TYR A 492 14.53 9.32 42.58
CA TYR A 492 13.98 8.16 41.86
C TYR A 492 14.57 8.00 40.45
N GLY A 493 15.11 9.07 39.87
CA GLY A 493 15.62 9.22 38.50
C GLY A 493 14.53 9.09 37.44
N TRP A 494 14.86 8.51 36.28
CA TRP A 494 13.91 8.36 35.17
C TRP A 494 12.81 7.34 35.48
N VAL A 495 11.56 7.78 35.41
CA VAL A 495 10.33 6.99 35.62
C VAL A 495 9.56 6.90 34.30
N GLU A 496 9.10 5.70 33.94
CA GLU A 496 8.35 5.43 32.70
C GLU A 496 6.87 5.84 32.82
N PHE A 497 6.31 6.43 31.76
CA PHE A 497 4.90 6.83 31.60
C PHE A 497 4.32 6.28 30.30
N GLU A 498 3.07 5.78 30.32
CA GLU A 498 2.41 5.08 29.20
C GLU A 498 1.19 5.87 28.71
N PRO A 499 1.41 6.88 27.86
CA PRO A 499 0.32 7.71 27.34
C PRO A 499 -0.57 6.98 26.33
N THR A 500 -0.19 5.82 25.82
CA THR A 500 -0.91 5.15 24.73
C THR A 500 -2.21 4.50 25.20
N SER A 501 -3.34 4.91 24.63
CA SER A 501 -4.64 4.30 24.93
C SER A 501 -4.71 2.84 24.45
N GLY A 502 -5.27 1.94 25.27
CA GLY A 502 -5.36 0.51 24.97
C GLY A 502 -4.26 -0.37 25.60
N PHE A 503 -3.22 0.23 26.18
CA PHE A 503 -2.25 -0.46 27.04
C PHE A 503 -2.63 -0.22 28.51
N ALA A 504 -2.24 -1.09 29.44
CA ALA A 504 -2.56 -0.92 30.86
C ALA A 504 -1.99 0.43 31.38
N GLN A 505 -2.70 1.13 32.27
CA GLN A 505 -2.08 2.21 33.05
C GLN A 505 -0.91 1.63 33.82
N LEU A 506 0.18 2.39 33.98
CA LEU A 506 1.27 1.99 34.87
C LEU A 506 0.84 2.23 36.33
N PRO A 507 0.61 1.19 37.15
CA PRO A 507 0.83 1.33 38.57
C PRO A 507 2.34 1.28 38.84
N PRO A 508 2.92 2.24 39.58
CA PRO A 508 4.28 2.13 40.04
C PRO A 508 4.56 0.78 40.73
N ALA A 509 5.69 0.17 40.40
CA ALA A 509 6.05 -1.15 40.89
C ALA A 509 6.27 -1.15 42.41
N GLY A 510 5.36 -1.78 43.16
CA GLY A 510 5.53 -1.90 44.61
C GLY A 510 4.48 -2.66 45.41
N GLU A 511 3.18 -2.66 45.06
CA GLU A 511 2.14 -3.24 45.91
C GLU A 511 1.16 -4.11 45.13
N GLN A 512 1.46 -5.41 45.01
CA GLN A 512 0.42 -6.44 44.95
C GLN A 512 0.08 -6.88 46.37
N THR A 513 -0.54 -5.99 47.15
CA THR A 513 -1.40 -6.46 48.24
C THR A 513 -2.80 -6.60 47.68
N ALA A 514 -3.35 -7.80 47.80
CA ALA A 514 -4.73 -8.11 47.45
C ALA A 514 -5.70 -7.20 48.23
N SER A 515 -6.03 -6.06 47.66
CA SER A 515 -7.21 -5.28 48.02
C SER A 515 -8.28 -5.61 46.98
N SER A 516 -9.37 -6.24 47.41
CA SER A 516 -10.52 -6.60 46.57
C SER A 516 -11.47 -5.40 46.31
N ASN A 517 -11.00 -4.17 46.54
CA ASN A 517 -11.76 -2.94 46.34
C ASN A 517 -11.06 -2.04 45.30
N PRO A 518 -11.68 -1.74 44.14
CA PRO A 518 -11.14 -0.81 43.14
C PRO A 518 -10.93 0.63 43.65
N LEU A 519 -11.48 0.97 44.82
CA LEU A 519 -11.38 2.29 45.46
C LEU A 519 -10.13 2.44 46.36
N ASP A 520 -9.37 1.37 46.58
CA ASP A 520 -8.20 1.33 47.47
C ASP A 520 -6.88 1.11 46.71
N ASP A 521 -6.84 1.29 45.39
CA ASP A 521 -5.59 1.23 44.61
C ASP A 521 -4.76 2.51 44.88
N PRO A 522 -3.60 2.43 45.55
CA PRO A 522 -2.77 3.60 45.89
C PRO A 522 -2.17 4.30 44.65
N PHE A 523 -2.27 3.68 43.49
CA PHE A 523 -1.81 4.17 42.19
C PHE A 523 -2.94 4.57 41.24
N ALA A 524 -4.19 4.25 41.56
CA ALA A 524 -5.32 4.85 40.87
C ALA A 524 -5.28 6.36 41.11
N LEU A 525 -5.29 7.13 40.01
CA LEU A 525 -5.54 8.56 40.07
C LEU A 525 -6.92 8.74 40.76
N PRO A 526 -7.03 9.47 41.88
CA PRO A 526 -8.31 9.67 42.57
C PRO A 526 -9.38 10.15 41.58
N ASP A 527 -10.66 9.78 41.75
CA ASP A 527 -11.76 10.18 40.83
C ASP A 527 -11.82 11.71 40.59
N GLU A 528 -11.31 12.51 41.54
CA GLU A 528 -11.10 13.95 41.42
C GLU A 528 -10.19 14.38 40.24
N PHE A 529 -9.24 13.52 39.86
CA PHE A 529 -8.31 13.73 38.74
C PHE A 529 -8.94 13.38 37.38
N LEU A 530 -9.74 12.30 37.30
CA LEU A 530 -10.38 11.88 36.04
C LEU A 530 -11.59 12.76 35.69
N GLY A 531 -12.33 13.25 36.68
CA GLY A 531 -13.46 14.16 36.48
C GLY A 531 -13.07 15.58 36.07
N SER A 532 -11.78 15.92 36.13
CA SER A 532 -11.29 17.29 35.88
C SER A 532 -10.52 17.42 34.56
N VAL A 533 -10.11 16.35 33.87
CA VAL A 533 -9.35 16.47 32.60
C VAL A 533 -10.20 17.15 31.52
N PRO A 534 -9.71 18.22 30.85
CA PRO A 534 -10.50 18.89 29.81
C PRO A 534 -10.82 17.90 28.67
N PRO A 535 -12.07 17.89 28.16
CA PRO A 535 -12.43 17.05 27.03
C PRO A 535 -11.78 17.55 25.75
N ILE A 536 -11.39 16.63 24.86
CA ILE A 536 -10.85 16.97 23.54
C ILE A 536 -11.92 17.79 22.76
N PRO A 537 -11.58 18.97 22.20
CA PRO A 537 -12.49 19.72 21.34
C PRO A 537 -12.91 18.86 20.14
N THR A 538 -14.20 18.63 19.94
CA THR A 538 -14.73 17.89 18.79
C THR A 538 -15.00 18.85 17.64
N ASP A 539 -14.09 18.89 16.65
CA ASP A 539 -14.37 19.60 15.41
C ASP A 539 -15.39 18.81 14.58
N THR A 540 -16.41 19.52 14.10
CA THR A 540 -17.50 18.94 13.31
C THR A 540 -17.00 18.50 11.94
N GLU A 541 -17.43 17.31 11.54
CA GLU A 541 -17.04 16.57 10.33
C GLU A 541 -16.91 17.42 9.06
N ALA A 542 -15.71 17.44 8.46
CA ALA A 542 -15.55 17.84 7.07
C ALA A 542 -15.79 16.62 6.16
N ALA A 543 -17.05 16.46 5.74
CA ALA A 543 -17.44 15.52 4.68
C ALA A 543 -16.70 15.88 3.37
N LEU A 544 -15.67 15.12 3.01
CA LEU A 544 -15.00 15.26 1.72
C LEU A 544 -15.85 14.65 0.60
N SER A 545 -16.10 15.48 -0.42
CA SER A 545 -17.11 15.28 -1.46
C SER A 545 -16.90 14.05 -2.38
N SER A 546 -18.00 13.37 -2.70
CA SER A 546 -18.11 12.12 -3.49
C SER A 546 -17.66 12.15 -4.97
N TRP A 547 -16.91 13.15 -5.42
CA TRP A 547 -16.61 13.35 -6.85
C TRP A 547 -15.52 12.43 -7.42
N TRP A 548 -14.65 11.88 -6.57
CA TRP A 548 -13.52 11.04 -7.01
C TRP A 548 -13.93 9.59 -7.32
N PHE A 549 -14.97 9.05 -6.66
CA PHE A 549 -15.57 7.75 -7.00
C PHE A 549 -16.09 7.76 -8.44
N VAL A 550 -16.63 8.90 -8.86
CA VAL A 550 -17.03 9.16 -10.24
C VAL A 550 -15.81 9.21 -11.16
N GLY A 551 -14.70 9.83 -10.74
CA GLY A 551 -13.44 9.91 -11.51
C GLY A 551 -12.82 8.54 -11.84
N GLY A 552 -12.72 7.63 -10.87
CA GLY A 552 -12.17 6.28 -11.10
C GLY A 552 -13.04 5.43 -12.03
N ILE A 553 -14.37 5.50 -11.87
CA ILE A 553 -15.32 4.84 -12.76
C ILE A 553 -15.25 5.43 -14.18
N LEU A 554 -15.15 6.76 -14.30
CA LEU A 554 -15.00 7.44 -15.60
C LEU A 554 -13.68 7.07 -16.30
N LEU A 555 -12.58 6.86 -15.56
CA LEU A 555 -11.31 6.41 -16.12
C LEU A 555 -11.44 4.99 -16.70
N LEU A 556 -12.03 4.06 -15.95
CA LEU A 556 -12.26 2.68 -16.42
C LEU A 556 -13.21 2.62 -17.62
N LEU A 557 -14.28 3.42 -17.60
CA LEU A 557 -15.19 3.56 -18.75
C LEU A 557 -14.50 4.23 -19.94
N GLY A 558 -13.61 5.20 -19.69
CA GLY A 558 -12.78 5.86 -20.70
C GLY A 558 -11.81 4.90 -21.38
N LEU A 559 -11.13 4.04 -20.60
CA LEU A 559 -10.23 3.01 -21.13
C LEU A 559 -11.00 1.92 -21.90
N ALA A 560 -12.17 1.50 -21.40
CA ALA A 560 -13.05 0.57 -22.11
C ALA A 560 -13.61 1.18 -23.41
N GLY A 561 -13.97 2.47 -23.37
CA GLY A 561 -14.43 3.26 -24.51
C GLY A 561 -13.33 3.48 -25.55
N ALA A 562 -12.10 3.77 -25.11
CA ALA A 562 -10.93 3.86 -25.96
C ALA A 562 -10.64 2.50 -26.60
N GLY A 563 -10.66 1.40 -25.83
CA GLY A 563 -10.54 0.05 -26.36
C GLY A 563 -11.63 -0.30 -27.39
N TRP A 564 -12.87 0.15 -27.17
CA TRP A 564 -13.98 -0.03 -28.12
C TRP A 564 -13.85 0.85 -29.38
N TYR A 565 -13.41 2.10 -29.23
CA TYR A 565 -13.14 3.01 -30.35
C TYR A 565 -11.98 2.48 -31.21
N LEU A 566 -10.92 2.00 -30.58
CA LEU A 566 -9.77 1.37 -31.19
C LEU A 566 -10.14 0.03 -31.85
N TRP A 567 -11.02 -0.78 -31.25
CA TRP A 567 -11.58 -1.98 -31.89
C TRP A 567 -12.20 -1.69 -33.28
N GLY A 568 -12.69 -0.47 -33.49
CA GLY A 568 -13.24 -0.02 -34.77
C GLY A 568 -12.23 0.35 -35.85
N ARG A 569 -10.93 0.46 -35.54
CA ARG A 569 -9.91 0.90 -36.50
C ARG A 569 -9.39 -0.23 -37.40
N GLN A 570 -9.01 0.16 -38.62
CA GLN A 570 -8.56 -0.71 -39.70
C GLN A 570 -7.39 -1.62 -39.27
N PRO A 571 -7.35 -2.90 -39.67
CA PRO A 571 -6.10 -3.64 -39.73
C PRO A 571 -5.18 -2.96 -40.75
N ALA A 572 -3.92 -2.71 -40.38
CA ALA A 572 -2.97 -2.07 -41.27
C ALA A 572 -2.70 -2.96 -42.50
N GLY A 573 -2.92 -2.43 -43.71
CA GLY A 573 -2.59 -3.11 -44.97
C GLY A 573 -3.69 -3.96 -45.61
N ALA A 574 -4.92 -4.02 -45.06
CA ALA A 574 -6.02 -4.74 -45.69
C ALA A 574 -6.84 -3.83 -46.62
N ASP A 575 -7.07 -4.26 -47.86
CA ASP A 575 -8.10 -3.69 -48.74
C ASP A 575 -9.46 -3.76 -48.01
N GLY A 576 -10.12 -2.61 -47.86
CA GLY A 576 -11.34 -2.48 -47.06
C GLY A 576 -12.50 -3.35 -47.54
N TYR A 577 -12.52 -3.66 -48.84
CA TYR A 577 -13.49 -4.57 -49.45
C TYR A 577 -13.16 -6.02 -49.14
N SER A 578 -11.89 -6.41 -49.25
CA SER A 578 -11.43 -7.75 -48.89
C SER A 578 -11.65 -8.08 -47.41
N TYR A 579 -11.41 -7.11 -46.54
CA TYR A 579 -11.71 -7.24 -45.11
C TYR A 579 -13.21 -7.40 -44.84
N ALA A 580 -14.03 -6.51 -45.41
CA ALA A 580 -15.47 -6.49 -45.19
C ALA A 580 -16.14 -7.77 -45.75
N TYR A 581 -15.70 -8.24 -46.92
CA TYR A 581 -16.19 -9.47 -47.53
C TYR A 581 -15.78 -10.72 -46.72
N GLY A 582 -14.52 -10.81 -46.26
CA GLY A 582 -14.07 -11.92 -45.40
C GLY A 582 -14.85 -12.00 -44.07
N ARG A 583 -15.15 -10.85 -43.46
CA ARG A 583 -16.00 -10.76 -42.27
C ARG A 583 -17.45 -11.18 -42.55
N LEU A 584 -18.00 -10.76 -43.68
CA LEU A 584 -19.34 -11.13 -44.12
C LEU A 584 -19.45 -12.65 -44.31
N ARG A 585 -18.50 -13.27 -45.03
CA ARG A 585 -18.42 -14.72 -45.25
C ARG A 585 -18.30 -15.49 -43.95
N GLY A 586 -17.41 -15.07 -43.05
CA GLY A 586 -17.23 -15.70 -41.73
C GLY A 586 -18.45 -15.56 -40.80
N HIS A 587 -19.20 -14.46 -40.90
CA HIS A 587 -20.43 -14.28 -40.11
C HIS A 587 -21.59 -15.11 -40.67
N TRP A 588 -21.63 -15.31 -41.99
CA TRP A 588 -22.71 -16.00 -42.72
C TRP A 588 -22.56 -17.51 -42.78
N GLY A 589 -21.34 -18.05 -42.92
CA GLY A 589 -21.10 -19.49 -43.03
C GLY A 589 -21.58 -20.31 -41.82
N GLN A 590 -21.94 -19.65 -40.72
CA GLN A 590 -22.50 -20.26 -39.52
C GLN A 590 -24.04 -20.18 -39.44
N VAL A 591 -24.71 -19.49 -40.37
CA VAL A 591 -26.16 -19.23 -40.34
C VAL A 591 -26.89 -19.98 -41.46
N ALA A 592 -26.34 -20.02 -42.68
CA ALA A 592 -27.03 -20.54 -43.86
C ALA A 592 -26.89 -22.06 -44.13
N GLY A 593 -26.21 -22.81 -43.24
CA GLY A 593 -25.69 -24.12 -43.65
C GLY A 593 -24.44 -23.92 -44.52
N GLU A 594 -23.60 -24.95 -44.60
CA GLU A 594 -22.20 -24.89 -45.02
C GLU A 594 -21.92 -23.86 -46.12
N ALA A 595 -21.02 -22.92 -45.80
CA ALA A 595 -20.43 -22.06 -46.81
C ALA A 595 -19.59 -22.96 -47.73
N ASP A 596 -20.21 -23.49 -48.78
CA ASP A 596 -19.52 -24.24 -49.80
C ASP A 596 -18.33 -23.39 -50.30
N PRO A 597 -17.08 -23.87 -50.13
CA PRO A 597 -15.89 -23.13 -50.52
C PRO A 597 -15.91 -22.76 -52.01
N SER A 598 -16.64 -23.52 -52.83
CA SER A 598 -16.72 -23.37 -54.28
C SER A 598 -17.55 -22.17 -54.75
N LEU A 599 -18.37 -21.56 -53.89
CA LEU A 599 -19.22 -20.43 -54.27
C LEU A 599 -18.38 -19.20 -54.62
N THR A 600 -18.64 -18.64 -55.81
CA THR A 600 -18.09 -17.35 -56.22
C THR A 600 -18.64 -16.22 -55.36
N PRO A 601 -17.98 -15.05 -55.29
CA PRO A 601 -18.46 -13.95 -54.46
C PRO A 601 -19.86 -13.47 -54.81
N LEU A 602 -20.21 -13.46 -56.10
CA LEU A 602 -21.54 -13.07 -56.58
C LEU A 602 -22.61 -14.10 -56.19
N GLU A 603 -22.35 -15.39 -56.33
CA GLU A 603 -23.27 -16.46 -55.91
C GLU A 603 -23.50 -16.43 -54.39
N PHE A 604 -22.43 -16.26 -53.61
CA PHE A 604 -22.53 -16.08 -52.17
C PHE A 604 -23.37 -14.85 -51.81
N GLY A 605 -23.18 -13.72 -52.50
CA GLY A 605 -23.98 -12.51 -52.31
C GLY A 605 -25.45 -12.68 -52.69
N GLY A 606 -25.74 -13.48 -53.72
CA GLY A 606 -27.10 -13.82 -54.14
C GLY A 606 -27.85 -14.65 -53.10
N LEU A 607 -27.25 -15.74 -52.62
CA LEU A 607 -27.82 -16.58 -51.55
C LEU A 607 -28.08 -15.79 -50.27
N LEU A 608 -27.15 -14.90 -49.94
CA LEU A 608 -27.22 -14.01 -48.79
C LEU A 608 -28.41 -13.05 -48.89
N GLU A 609 -28.65 -12.53 -50.09
CA GLU A 609 -29.78 -11.66 -50.37
C GLU A 609 -31.13 -12.40 -50.37
N GLU A 610 -31.18 -13.61 -50.94
CA GLU A 610 -32.37 -14.47 -50.92
C GLU A 610 -32.79 -14.82 -49.49
N ALA A 611 -31.84 -15.23 -48.65
CA ALA A 611 -32.11 -15.53 -47.25
C ALA A 611 -32.52 -14.26 -46.43
N MET A 612 -32.04 -13.07 -46.80
CA MET A 612 -32.56 -11.81 -46.24
C MET A 612 -34.02 -11.54 -46.63
N VAL A 613 -34.46 -12.04 -47.79
CA VAL A 613 -35.84 -11.91 -48.27
C VAL A 613 -36.74 -12.99 -47.66
N GLU A 614 -36.29 -14.23 -47.54
CA GLU A 614 -37.05 -15.34 -46.92
C GLU A 614 -37.41 -15.08 -45.45
N LEU A 615 -36.54 -14.35 -44.73
CA LEU A 615 -36.82 -13.77 -43.42
C LEU A 615 -38.15 -13.02 -43.31
N ARG A 616 -38.63 -12.45 -44.42
CA ARG A 616 -39.89 -11.72 -44.54
C ARG A 616 -41.04 -12.65 -44.92
N ALA A 617 -40.78 -13.70 -45.69
CA ALA A 617 -41.79 -14.62 -46.21
C ALA A 617 -42.29 -15.62 -45.14
N GLY A 618 -41.43 -16.00 -44.18
CA GLY A 618 -41.74 -17.01 -43.16
C GLY A 618 -42.46 -16.51 -41.90
N SER A 619 -43.10 -15.33 -41.88
CA SER A 619 -43.81 -14.82 -40.70
C SER A 619 -45.23 -14.35 -41.03
N LEU A 620 -46.24 -14.96 -40.40
CA LEU A 620 -47.66 -14.56 -40.43
C LEU A 620 -47.95 -13.24 -39.67
N ARG A 621 -46.92 -12.46 -39.28
CA ARG A 621 -47.01 -11.23 -38.49
C ARG A 621 -46.27 -10.07 -39.17
N PRO A 622 -46.66 -8.80 -38.93
CA PRO A 622 -45.96 -7.65 -39.49
C PRO A 622 -44.49 -7.62 -39.04
N ALA A 623 -43.59 -7.32 -39.98
CA ALA A 623 -42.16 -7.35 -39.76
C ALA A 623 -41.73 -6.44 -38.61
N GLY A 624 -41.00 -7.00 -37.63
CA GLY A 624 -40.41 -6.25 -36.52
C GLY A 624 -39.41 -5.21 -37.02
N TRP A 625 -39.16 -4.18 -36.21
CA TRP A 625 -38.29 -3.05 -36.57
C TRP A 625 -36.90 -3.49 -37.07
N TRP A 626 -36.35 -4.57 -36.52
CA TRP A 626 -35.05 -5.12 -36.90
C TRP A 626 -35.07 -5.82 -38.26
N GLN A 627 -36.16 -6.50 -38.66
CA GLN A 627 -36.29 -7.13 -39.98
C GLN A 627 -36.31 -6.08 -41.10
N ARG A 628 -37.03 -4.96 -40.88
CA ARG A 628 -37.03 -3.82 -41.80
C ARG A 628 -35.63 -3.22 -41.93
N ARG A 629 -34.88 -3.15 -40.82
CA ARG A 629 -33.52 -2.61 -40.80
C ARG A 629 -32.50 -3.54 -41.47
N VAL A 630 -32.67 -4.87 -41.43
CA VAL A 630 -31.85 -5.82 -42.20
C VAL A 630 -32.12 -5.69 -43.70
N LEU A 631 -33.40 -5.63 -44.10
CA LEU A 631 -33.80 -5.48 -45.50
C LEU A 631 -33.33 -4.16 -46.12
N ALA A 632 -33.29 -3.08 -45.34
CA ALA A 632 -32.82 -1.77 -45.78
C ALA A 632 -31.33 -1.75 -46.17
N GLU A 633 -30.56 -2.75 -45.74
CA GLU A 633 -29.10 -2.79 -45.91
C GLU A 633 -28.65 -3.66 -47.10
N ARG A 634 -29.61 -4.23 -47.85
CA ARG A 634 -29.37 -5.01 -49.10
C ARG A 634 -28.54 -4.24 -50.13
N PHE A 635 -28.74 -2.93 -50.21
CA PHE A 635 -27.95 -2.06 -51.10
C PHE A 635 -26.45 -2.13 -50.77
N TYR A 636 -26.10 -1.99 -49.49
CA TYR A 636 -24.72 -2.03 -49.03
C TYR A 636 -24.11 -3.41 -49.18
N LEU A 637 -24.91 -4.45 -48.99
CA LEU A 637 -24.52 -5.83 -49.26
C LEU A 637 -24.08 -6.04 -50.72
N ARG A 638 -24.93 -5.64 -51.68
CA ARG A 638 -24.66 -5.75 -53.12
C ARG A 638 -23.42 -4.96 -53.51
N GLN A 639 -23.29 -3.73 -53.00
CA GLN A 639 -22.12 -2.90 -53.28
C GLN A 639 -20.82 -3.53 -52.75
N LEU A 640 -20.85 -4.10 -51.54
CA LEU A 640 -19.69 -4.79 -50.98
C LEU A 640 -19.25 -5.98 -51.84
N VAL A 641 -20.19 -6.85 -52.20
CA VAL A 641 -19.91 -8.07 -52.96
C VAL A 641 -19.43 -7.74 -54.38
N ASN A 642 -20.10 -6.80 -55.07
CA ASN A 642 -19.74 -6.40 -56.43
C ASN A 642 -18.36 -5.76 -56.48
N GLN A 643 -18.06 -4.83 -55.56
CA GLN A 643 -16.76 -4.17 -55.56
C GLN A 643 -15.65 -5.14 -55.13
N TYR A 644 -15.90 -6.06 -54.19
CA TYR A 644 -14.94 -7.12 -53.88
C TYR A 644 -14.65 -8.00 -55.11
N ASN A 645 -15.68 -8.39 -55.86
CA ASN A 645 -15.52 -9.17 -57.08
C ASN A 645 -14.69 -8.41 -58.15
N LEU A 646 -14.97 -7.12 -58.33
CA LEU A 646 -14.19 -6.26 -59.24
C LEU A 646 -12.73 -6.13 -58.80
N ASN A 647 -12.47 -5.93 -57.51
CA ASN A 647 -11.11 -5.82 -56.98
C ASN A 647 -10.29 -7.12 -57.15
N GLN A 648 -10.95 -8.29 -57.16
CA GLN A 648 -10.28 -9.59 -57.26
C GLN A 648 -10.11 -10.07 -58.71
N TYR A 649 -11.05 -9.75 -59.61
CA TYR A 649 -11.10 -10.36 -60.94
C TYR A 649 -11.04 -9.35 -62.10
N SER A 650 -10.97 -8.05 -61.84
CA SER A 650 -10.77 -7.02 -62.88
C SER A 650 -9.30 -6.60 -62.96
N PRO A 651 -8.68 -6.54 -64.15
CA PRO A 651 -7.33 -6.01 -64.33
C PRO A 651 -7.22 -4.50 -64.04
N ALA A 652 -8.34 -3.76 -64.09
CA ALA A 652 -8.42 -2.35 -63.73
C ALA A 652 -9.78 -2.07 -63.05
N PRO A 653 -9.91 -2.29 -61.73
CA PRO A 653 -11.17 -2.06 -61.04
C PRO A 653 -11.53 -0.57 -61.01
N PRO A 654 -12.80 -0.20 -61.27
CA PRO A 654 -13.24 1.19 -61.16
C PRO A 654 -13.14 1.68 -59.70
N PRO A 655 -12.89 2.99 -59.48
CA PRO A 655 -12.76 3.54 -58.14
C PRO A 655 -14.04 3.34 -57.35
N ALA A 656 -13.88 2.84 -56.13
CA ALA A 656 -14.97 2.60 -55.21
C ALA A 656 -15.72 3.89 -54.86
N THR A 657 -17.06 3.82 -54.81
CA THR A 657 -17.92 4.95 -54.45
C THR A 657 -18.07 5.15 -52.94
N LEU A 658 -17.76 4.12 -52.15
CA LEU A 658 -17.88 4.06 -50.69
C LEU A 658 -16.70 3.28 -50.11
N ASP A 659 -16.34 3.49 -48.86
CA ASP A 659 -15.30 2.68 -48.22
C ASP A 659 -15.91 1.32 -47.78
N GLY A 660 -15.30 0.20 -48.17
CA GLY A 660 -15.70 -1.16 -47.76
C GLY A 660 -15.83 -1.33 -46.23
N PHE A 661 -15.05 -0.61 -45.44
CA PHE A 661 -15.17 -0.58 -43.97
C PHE A 661 -16.43 0.14 -43.49
N LEU A 662 -16.82 1.25 -44.13
CA LEU A 662 -18.07 1.96 -43.80
C LEU A 662 -19.28 1.06 -44.12
N ILE A 663 -19.21 0.35 -45.25
CA ILE A 663 -20.19 -0.64 -45.64
C ILE A 663 -20.31 -1.75 -44.57
N TRP A 664 -19.20 -2.34 -44.12
CA TRP A 664 -19.21 -3.35 -43.06
C TRP A 664 -19.72 -2.82 -41.71
N ARG A 665 -19.31 -1.61 -41.31
CA ARG A 665 -19.76 -0.97 -40.05
C ARG A 665 -21.27 -0.81 -40.02
N ARG A 666 -21.88 -0.55 -41.17
CA ARG A 666 -23.33 -0.44 -41.33
C ARG A 666 -24.02 -1.80 -41.31
N LEU A 667 -23.45 -2.79 -42.02
CA LEU A 667 -23.98 -4.16 -42.12
C LEU A 667 -23.88 -4.98 -40.83
N ARG A 668 -22.85 -4.78 -40.00
CA ARG A 668 -22.54 -5.66 -38.84
C ARG A 668 -23.68 -5.77 -37.81
N THR A 669 -24.34 -4.65 -37.50
CA THR A 669 -25.34 -4.57 -36.42
C THR A 669 -26.65 -5.25 -36.82
N PRO A 670 -27.24 -4.94 -38.00
CA PRO A 670 -28.39 -5.65 -38.53
C PRO A 670 -28.14 -7.16 -38.67
N LEU A 671 -27.00 -7.56 -39.22
CA LEU A 671 -26.64 -8.97 -39.40
C LEU A 671 -26.50 -9.72 -38.07
N TRP A 672 -26.00 -9.07 -37.02
CA TRP A 672 -25.90 -9.64 -35.68
C TRP A 672 -27.28 -9.92 -35.05
N PHE A 673 -28.22 -8.96 -35.15
CA PHE A 673 -29.60 -9.16 -34.69
C PHE A 673 -30.28 -10.32 -35.43
N TRP A 674 -30.08 -10.37 -36.74
CA TRP A 674 -30.63 -11.46 -37.54
C TRP A 674 -30.07 -12.84 -37.15
N ARG A 675 -28.76 -12.94 -36.93
CA ARG A 675 -28.11 -14.16 -36.45
C ARG A 675 -28.66 -14.63 -35.09
N LEU A 676 -28.93 -13.69 -34.18
CA LEU A 676 -29.50 -14.00 -32.87
C LEU A 676 -30.92 -14.58 -33.02
N ALA A 677 -31.74 -13.96 -33.86
CA ALA A 677 -33.09 -14.41 -34.17
C ALA A 677 -33.10 -15.81 -34.81
N HIS A 678 -32.20 -16.06 -35.77
CA HIS A 678 -32.09 -17.36 -36.44
C HIS A 678 -31.66 -18.50 -35.49
N ARG A 679 -30.70 -18.24 -34.58
CA ARG A 679 -30.28 -19.20 -33.54
C ARG A 679 -31.40 -19.52 -32.55
N TRP A 680 -32.21 -18.52 -32.21
CA TRP A 680 -33.34 -18.70 -31.31
C TRP A 680 -34.42 -19.57 -31.97
N ARG A 681 -34.72 -19.34 -33.25
CA ARG A 681 -35.68 -20.12 -34.05
C ARG A 681 -35.30 -21.59 -34.21
N ARG A 682 -34.02 -21.90 -34.48
CA ARG A 682 -33.51 -23.29 -34.53
C ARG A 682 -33.60 -24.02 -33.18
N ARG A 683 -33.52 -23.31 -32.04
CA ARG A 683 -33.65 -23.90 -30.71
C ARG A 683 -35.10 -24.11 -30.28
N SER A 684 -36.03 -23.30 -30.78
CA SER A 684 -37.46 -23.37 -30.40
C SER A 684 -38.28 -24.39 -31.18
N GLY A 685 -37.72 -25.05 -32.20
CA GLY A 685 -38.42 -26.08 -32.99
C GLY A 685 -39.70 -25.62 -33.68
N ARG A 686 -39.89 -24.31 -33.84
CA ARG A 686 -41.05 -23.66 -34.50
C ARG A 686 -40.59 -22.67 -35.55
#